data_AF-A0A166AAN6-F1
#
_entry.id   AF-A0A166AAN6-F1
#
_cell.length_a   1.000
_cell.length_b   1.000
_cell.length_c   1.000
_cell.angle_alpha   90.00
_cell.angle_beta   90.00
_cell.angle_gamma   90.00
#
_symmetry.space_group_name_H-M   'P 1'
#
loop_
_entity.id
_entity.type
_entity.pdbx_description
1 polymer ?
#
loop_
_entity_poly.entity_id
_entity_poly.type
_entity_poly.pdbx_seq_one_letter_code
_entity_poly.pdbx_strand_id
1 'polypeptide(L)'
;MPFITIRNIYNSDIMIFTSVIIPFNKGKRYLKDCLNSLNEENLSDIEIILIINGNQEDINDLLKNHDNLNIIVKSFDYEMGVGKARNEGLKIATGKYIYFMDSDDYLFPNSLSKLIDVAHKTNGDFINGERINTPFIKDRFEEIFEEKYDAPLKQDKLSDFEFAISLLVGKRTNHDEVLSVLNSLIKKDVIEDNEFIDSTYHCDYDFIIDIMDNINSFYGVENAVYAKRIRDDPINSPSLNQEMKNNSPLQFYEDYKRIFKIISNKNEEKYNCLKLEMVKSFYNYYCKVFIPNFLDNPDNSWRGFYFDTMVEISKDFNLISINFFRKKEIKALQSKNKSSFRKLVKIKSNHEKIVKMFKTPWRFKTAIYNKIYNKNKIKDNQILFESFRGDFYSDSPKYLYEYLYEHYSDDFEFVWVINDFDTKIPGNPKKVKRFSLEYYKEWACSKYIVINGRQNDRLTKKTNQIYISTWHGTPLKKLGLDIGNVHSMDPNIKKSYIHVGKEWDYLISPNEYSTNILKSAFAYDGEILEMGYPRNDILYNADEKKINHIKYDLELDNDKKIILYAPTWRDDEYYGAGQMKFQLKLDLAKLKESLGDEYIILLRTHYFIADHLDLSGCEGFAYDVSKYNDIAELYLISNILITDYSSVFFDFANLKKPILYYTYDLEKYESLLRGFYIDIRNDVPGPLLKTTEEVIGSIKNIESLKEEYAEKYEIFYNKFCSLDDGNASKRIVKRIWNK
;
A
#
# COMPACT_ATOMS: atom_id res chain seq x y z
N MET A 1 -5.88 -26.15 32.71
CA MET A 1 -4.97 -25.48 31.75
C MET A 1 -3.95 -24.67 32.53
N PRO A 2 -2.66 -24.70 32.18
CA PRO A 2 -1.64 -23.96 32.92
C PRO A 2 -1.78 -22.46 32.64
N PHE A 3 -1.71 -21.65 33.70
CA PHE A 3 -1.61 -20.19 33.61
C PHE A 3 -0.15 -19.83 33.37
N ILE A 4 0.13 -18.94 32.41
CA ILE A 4 1.43 -18.28 32.32
C ILE A 4 1.19 -16.81 32.62
N THR A 5 1.63 -16.37 33.80
CA THR A 5 1.61 -14.98 34.19
C THR A 5 2.99 -14.39 33.96
N ILE A 6 3.11 -13.43 33.04
CA ILE A 6 4.32 -12.65 32.85
C ILE A 6 4.09 -11.31 33.57
N ARG A 7 4.42 -11.29 34.86
CA ARG A 7 4.33 -10.08 35.69
C ARG A 7 5.62 -9.28 35.56
N ASN A 8 5.48 -7.98 35.29
CA ASN A 8 6.54 -7.03 35.58
C ASN A 8 6.81 -7.07 37.10
N ILE A 9 8.00 -7.50 37.49
CA ILE A 9 8.40 -7.76 38.88
C ILE A 9 8.44 -6.46 39.71
N TYR A 10 8.44 -5.29 39.06
CA TYR A 10 8.55 -3.99 39.72
C TYR A 10 7.22 -3.35 40.16
N ASN A 11 6.05 -3.90 39.80
CA ASN A 11 4.74 -3.23 40.00
C ASN A 11 3.69 -4.03 40.80
N SER A 12 4.07 -5.05 41.59
CA SER A 12 3.11 -5.93 42.27
C SER A 12 2.21 -5.25 43.34
N ASP A 13 2.55 -4.04 43.77
CA ASP A 13 1.82 -3.28 44.81
C ASP A 13 0.91 -2.18 44.24
N ILE A 14 0.83 -2.01 42.91
CA ILE A 14 -0.02 -0.99 42.27
C ILE A 14 -1.45 -1.52 42.13
N MET A 15 -2.43 -0.76 42.61
CA MET A 15 -3.84 -1.06 42.34
C MET A 15 -4.13 -0.86 40.85
N ILE A 16 -4.56 -1.93 40.19
CA ILE A 16 -4.97 -1.91 38.79
C ILE A 16 -6.25 -1.08 38.64
N PHE A 17 -6.21 -0.03 37.83
CA PHE A 17 -7.36 0.79 37.50
C PHE A 17 -8.13 0.23 36.30
N THR A 18 -7.42 -0.23 35.26
CA THR A 18 -8.01 -0.73 34.02
C THR A 18 -7.49 -2.11 33.63
N SER A 19 -8.40 -3.03 33.29
CA SER A 19 -8.06 -4.31 32.66
C SER A 19 -8.32 -4.26 31.16
N VAL A 20 -7.27 -4.43 30.36
CA VAL A 20 -7.32 -4.48 28.90
C VAL A 20 -7.46 -5.94 28.47
N ILE A 21 -8.59 -6.31 27.86
CA ILE A 21 -8.86 -7.68 27.42
C ILE A 21 -8.61 -7.81 25.91
N ILE A 22 -7.70 -8.71 25.54
CA ILE A 22 -7.24 -8.92 24.16
C ILE A 22 -7.44 -10.38 23.75
N PRO A 23 -8.48 -10.70 22.97
CA PRO A 23 -8.59 -11.98 22.29
C PRO A 23 -7.56 -12.09 21.16
N PHE A 24 -6.79 -13.18 21.13
CA PHE A 24 -5.81 -13.45 20.08
C PHE A 24 -6.01 -14.84 19.49
N ASN A 25 -6.20 -14.90 18.17
CA ASN A 25 -6.19 -16.15 17.41
C ASN A 25 -4.94 -16.18 16.52
N LYS A 26 -4.89 -15.43 15.42
CA LYS A 26 -3.79 -15.49 14.43
C LYS A 26 -3.27 -14.11 14.03
N GLY A 27 -2.01 -14.06 13.62
CA GLY A 27 -1.35 -12.87 13.10
C GLY A 27 -0.49 -12.13 14.13
N LYS A 28 0.57 -12.79 14.61
CA LYS A 28 1.57 -12.26 15.56
C LYS A 28 2.08 -10.85 15.24
N ARG A 29 2.22 -10.50 13.95
CA ARG A 29 2.64 -9.15 13.54
C ARG A 29 1.65 -8.07 13.95
N TYR A 30 0.35 -8.35 13.92
CA TYR A 30 -0.64 -7.35 14.31
C TYR A 30 -0.71 -7.25 15.84
N LEU A 31 -0.57 -8.40 16.54
CA LEU A 31 -0.43 -8.41 18.00
C LEU A 31 0.78 -7.60 18.45
N LYS A 32 1.90 -7.64 17.70
CA LYS A 32 3.06 -6.78 17.97
C LYS A 32 2.69 -5.30 17.96
N ASP A 33 1.99 -4.84 16.93
CA ASP A 33 1.59 -3.44 16.83
C ASP A 33 0.55 -3.05 17.90
N CYS A 34 -0.35 -3.98 18.23
CA CYS A 34 -1.31 -3.85 19.33
C CYS A 34 -0.59 -3.60 20.66
N LEU A 35 0.35 -4.48 21.04
CA LEU A 35 1.13 -4.37 22.28
C LEU A 35 2.06 -3.15 22.29
N ASN A 36 2.73 -2.84 21.17
CA ASN A 36 3.52 -1.62 21.02
C ASN A 36 2.66 -0.37 21.31
N SER A 37 1.45 -0.33 20.75
CA SER A 37 0.57 0.83 20.95
C SER A 37 0.10 1.00 22.40
N LEU A 38 -0.10 -0.10 23.14
CA LEU A 38 -0.39 -0.05 24.58
C LEU A 38 0.83 0.36 25.40
N ASN A 39 2.01 -0.09 24.99
CA ASN A 39 3.27 0.29 25.63
C ASN A 39 3.52 1.80 25.56
N GLU A 40 3.23 2.40 24.41
CA GLU A 40 3.41 3.84 24.18
C GLU A 40 2.42 4.73 24.95
N GLU A 41 1.32 4.18 25.46
CA GLU A 41 0.42 4.93 26.37
C GLU A 41 1.09 5.24 27.72
N ASN A 42 2.19 4.54 28.07
CA ASN A 42 2.96 4.74 29.30
C ASN A 42 2.12 4.71 30.60
N LEU A 43 1.15 3.80 30.66
CA LEU A 43 0.25 3.63 31.81
C LEU A 43 0.76 2.54 32.76
N SER A 44 0.92 2.86 34.04
CA SER A 44 1.44 1.93 35.06
C SER A 44 0.36 1.14 35.80
N ASP A 45 -0.89 1.60 35.75
CA ASP A 45 -2.04 1.09 36.49
C ASP A 45 -2.99 0.24 35.62
N ILE A 46 -2.45 -0.35 34.55
CA ILE A 46 -3.18 -1.27 33.67
C ILE A 46 -2.66 -2.70 33.80
N GLU A 47 -3.56 -3.65 33.58
CA GLU A 47 -3.21 -5.05 33.32
C GLU A 47 -3.72 -5.46 31.94
N ILE A 48 -2.95 -6.26 31.22
CA ILE A 48 -3.30 -6.77 29.90
C ILE A 48 -3.61 -8.26 30.03
N ILE A 49 -4.80 -8.67 29.60
CA ILE A 49 -5.28 -10.04 29.67
C ILE A 49 -5.37 -10.57 28.25
N LEU A 50 -4.34 -11.32 27.85
CA LEU A 50 -4.23 -11.93 26.53
C LEU A 50 -4.84 -13.33 26.55
N ILE A 51 -5.94 -13.50 25.82
CA ILE A 51 -6.66 -14.77 25.70
C ILE A 51 -6.31 -15.43 24.36
N ILE A 52 -5.48 -16.47 24.39
CA ILE A 52 -5.13 -17.24 23.18
C ILE A 52 -6.27 -18.22 22.86
N ASN A 53 -6.91 -17.99 21.73
CA ASN A 53 -8.16 -18.61 21.28
C ASN A 53 -7.92 -19.50 20.04
N GLY A 54 -7.33 -20.68 20.23
CA GLY A 54 -7.29 -21.73 19.19
C GLY A 54 -6.12 -21.71 18.21
N ASN A 55 -4.98 -21.09 18.54
CA ASN A 55 -3.79 -21.09 17.68
C ASN A 55 -2.47 -21.25 18.48
N GLN A 56 -1.45 -21.76 17.82
CA GLN A 56 -0.12 -22.11 18.36
C GLN A 56 1.03 -21.26 17.74
N GLU A 57 0.75 -20.06 17.24
CA GLU A 57 1.83 -19.14 16.86
C GLU A 57 2.73 -18.87 18.08
N ASP A 58 4.04 -19.09 17.95
CA ASP A 58 4.99 -18.80 19.02
C ASP A 58 5.13 -17.28 19.16
N ILE A 59 4.60 -16.76 20.28
CA ILE A 59 4.66 -15.34 20.66
C ILE A 59 5.60 -15.08 21.83
N ASN A 60 6.42 -16.06 22.25
CA ASN A 60 7.27 -15.93 23.43
C ASN A 60 8.32 -14.82 23.30
N ASP A 61 8.92 -14.68 22.13
CA ASP A 61 9.82 -13.58 21.77
C ASP A 61 9.10 -12.23 21.86
N LEU A 62 7.87 -12.15 21.37
CA LEU A 62 7.06 -10.93 21.40
C LEU A 62 6.75 -10.52 22.85
N LEU A 63 6.34 -11.47 23.69
CA LEU A 63 6.05 -11.23 25.09
C LEU A 63 7.31 -10.82 25.87
N LYS A 64 8.47 -11.43 25.57
CA LYS A 64 9.76 -11.03 26.17
C LYS A 64 10.15 -9.58 25.81
N ASN A 65 9.87 -9.14 24.59
CA ASN A 65 10.14 -7.77 24.16
C ASN A 65 9.18 -6.73 24.79
N HIS A 66 8.18 -7.17 25.55
CA HIS A 66 7.18 -6.34 26.25
C HIS A 66 7.09 -6.72 27.74
N ASP A 67 8.20 -7.16 28.34
CA ASP A 67 8.28 -7.56 29.75
C ASP A 67 8.00 -6.41 30.74
N ASN A 68 8.06 -5.18 30.24
CA ASN A 68 7.70 -3.97 30.97
C ASN A 68 6.18 -3.78 31.13
N LEU A 69 5.36 -4.46 30.33
CA LEU A 69 3.90 -4.49 30.49
C LEU A 69 3.45 -5.57 31.49
N ASN A 70 2.35 -5.34 32.20
CA ASN A 70 1.74 -6.35 33.07
C ASN A 70 0.81 -7.27 32.25
N ILE A 71 1.32 -8.40 31.75
CA ILE A 71 0.60 -9.30 30.83
C ILE A 71 0.24 -10.63 31.49
N ILE A 72 -1.06 -10.92 31.56
CA ILE A 72 -1.62 -12.21 31.96
C ILE A 72 -2.01 -12.98 30.70
N VAL A 73 -1.42 -14.17 30.49
CA VAL A 73 -1.73 -15.02 29.33
C VAL A 73 -2.55 -16.22 29.78
N LYS A 74 -3.72 -16.40 29.16
CA LYS A 74 -4.52 -17.62 29.28
C LYS A 74 -4.72 -18.24 27.90
N SER A 75 -4.34 -19.51 27.78
CA SER A 75 -4.33 -20.20 26.49
C SER A 75 -5.33 -21.33 26.46
N PHE A 76 -6.03 -21.44 25.34
CA PHE A 76 -6.94 -22.53 24.99
C PHE A 76 -6.46 -23.19 23.70
N ASP A 77 -6.49 -24.52 23.67
CA ASP A 77 -6.06 -25.37 22.56
C ASP A 77 -7.13 -25.55 21.47
N TYR A 78 -8.31 -24.92 21.65
CA TYR A 78 -9.40 -24.89 20.69
C TYR A 78 -9.92 -23.47 20.49
N GLU A 79 -10.51 -23.22 19.32
CA GLU A 79 -11.16 -21.94 19.01
C GLU A 79 -12.58 -21.93 19.61
N MET A 80 -12.82 -21.02 20.55
CA MET A 80 -14.12 -20.81 21.21
C MET A 80 -14.91 -19.61 20.68
N GLY A 81 -14.29 -18.79 19.82
CA GLY A 81 -14.86 -17.54 19.34
C GLY A 81 -14.58 -16.32 20.23
N VAL A 82 -14.67 -15.12 19.64
CA VAL A 82 -14.24 -13.86 20.28
C VAL A 82 -15.06 -13.48 21.51
N GLY A 83 -16.38 -13.69 21.49
CA GLY A 83 -17.25 -13.39 22.64
C GLY A 83 -16.89 -14.21 23.88
N LYS A 84 -16.75 -15.53 23.73
CA LYS A 84 -16.31 -16.41 24.83
C LYS A 84 -14.90 -16.08 25.32
N ALA A 85 -13.98 -15.74 24.42
CA ALA A 85 -12.65 -15.29 24.80
C ALA A 85 -12.70 -14.01 25.67
N ARG A 86 -13.57 -13.05 25.33
CA ARG A 86 -13.80 -11.86 26.17
C ARG A 86 -14.41 -12.21 27.54
N ASN A 87 -15.36 -13.15 27.60
CA ASN A 87 -15.90 -13.65 28.88
C ASN A 87 -14.82 -14.27 29.77
N GLU A 88 -13.91 -15.06 29.18
CA GLU A 88 -12.77 -15.62 29.91
C GLU A 88 -11.81 -14.55 30.42
N GLY A 89 -11.64 -13.45 29.67
CA GLY A 89 -10.91 -12.27 30.12
C GLY A 89 -11.60 -11.55 31.28
N LEU A 90 -12.93 -11.37 31.22
CA LEU A 90 -13.72 -10.72 32.27
C LEU A 90 -13.61 -11.43 33.63
N LYS A 91 -13.55 -12.77 33.61
CA LYS A 91 -13.37 -13.59 34.83
C LYS A 91 -12.01 -13.36 35.51
N ILE A 92 -11.00 -12.93 34.76
CA ILE A 92 -9.63 -12.70 35.24
C ILE A 92 -9.43 -11.24 35.67
N ALA A 93 -10.13 -10.31 35.01
CA ALA A 93 -9.98 -8.89 35.20
C ALA A 93 -10.17 -8.44 36.66
N THR A 94 -9.22 -7.64 37.17
CA THR A 94 -9.21 -7.09 38.52
C THR A 94 -9.41 -5.58 38.56
N GLY A 95 -9.25 -4.90 37.43
CA GLY A 95 -9.39 -3.46 37.30
C GLY A 95 -10.81 -2.96 37.59
N LYS A 96 -10.90 -1.70 38.03
CA LYS A 96 -12.17 -0.98 38.21
C LYS A 96 -12.90 -0.78 36.89
N TYR A 97 -12.15 -0.62 35.81
CA TYR A 97 -12.65 -0.47 34.45
C TYR A 97 -12.15 -1.58 33.53
N ILE A 98 -12.96 -1.92 32.54
CA ILE A 98 -12.67 -2.89 31.49
C ILE A 98 -12.53 -2.17 30.15
N TYR A 99 -11.50 -2.52 29.39
CA TYR A 99 -11.27 -2.02 28.04
C TYR A 99 -11.07 -3.20 27.08
N PHE A 100 -11.89 -3.28 26.03
CA PHE A 100 -11.78 -4.34 25.02
C PHE A 100 -10.97 -3.85 23.82
N MET A 101 -9.98 -4.66 23.41
CA MET A 101 -9.13 -4.38 22.27
C MET A 101 -8.95 -5.64 21.43
N ASP A 102 -9.12 -5.52 20.11
CA ASP A 102 -8.84 -6.61 19.19
C ASP A 102 -7.33 -6.66 18.90
N SER A 103 -6.78 -7.87 18.81
CA SER A 103 -5.34 -8.10 18.65
C SER A 103 -4.76 -7.67 17.31
N ASP A 104 -5.59 -7.33 16.33
CA ASP A 104 -5.15 -6.79 15.04
C ASP A 104 -5.25 -5.28 14.89
N ASP A 105 -5.77 -4.60 15.90
CA ASP A 105 -5.93 -3.17 15.97
C ASP A 105 -4.83 -2.50 16.80
N TYR A 106 -4.80 -1.17 16.80
CA TYR A 106 -3.85 -0.39 17.58
C TYR A 106 -4.43 0.95 18.03
N LEU A 107 -3.82 1.57 19.03
CA LEU A 107 -4.22 2.87 19.56
C LEU A 107 -3.40 3.99 18.93
N PHE A 108 -4.05 5.14 18.73
CA PHE A 108 -3.37 6.40 18.48
C PHE A 108 -2.76 6.94 19.78
N PRO A 109 -1.67 7.71 19.75
CA PRO A 109 -1.00 8.15 20.98
C PRO A 109 -1.93 8.89 21.97
N ASN A 110 -1.85 8.47 23.24
CA ASN A 110 -2.63 8.95 24.39
C ASN A 110 -4.12 8.65 24.30
N SER A 111 -4.56 7.66 23.52
CA SER A 111 -5.99 7.38 23.35
C SER A 111 -6.61 6.76 24.59
N LEU A 112 -5.98 5.74 25.17
CA LEU A 112 -6.48 5.09 26.38
C LEU A 112 -6.29 6.01 27.60
N SER A 113 -5.18 6.73 27.67
CA SER A 113 -4.92 7.74 28.70
C SER A 113 -6.05 8.78 28.77
N LYS A 114 -6.51 9.33 27.64
CA LYS A 114 -7.64 10.27 27.59
C LYS A 114 -8.96 9.69 28.12
N LEU A 115 -9.23 8.41 27.86
CA LEU A 115 -10.43 7.75 28.40
C LEU A 115 -10.33 7.59 29.92
N ILE A 116 -9.16 7.20 30.42
CA ILE A 116 -8.87 7.06 31.85
C ILE A 116 -8.96 8.41 32.58
N ASP A 117 -8.45 9.49 31.98
CA ASP A 117 -8.58 10.84 32.52
C ASP A 117 -10.04 11.25 32.75
N VAL A 118 -10.91 10.91 31.80
CA VAL A 118 -12.35 11.14 31.94
C VAL A 118 -12.94 10.25 33.04
N ALA A 119 -12.52 8.99 33.13
CA ALA A 119 -12.97 8.08 34.19
C ALA A 119 -12.60 8.59 35.59
N HIS A 120 -11.40 9.14 35.78
CA HIS A 120 -11.01 9.77 37.04
C HIS A 120 -11.83 11.03 37.35
N LYS A 121 -12.12 11.85 36.34
CA LYS A 121 -12.88 13.11 36.51
C LYS A 121 -14.36 12.88 36.81
N THR A 122 -14.97 11.87 36.19
CA THR A 122 -16.44 11.69 36.20
C THR A 122 -16.93 10.46 36.94
N ASN A 123 -16.08 9.46 37.16
CA ASN A 123 -16.48 8.12 37.60
C ASN A 123 -17.62 7.54 36.72
N GLY A 124 -17.57 7.84 35.42
CA GLY A 124 -18.60 7.42 34.47
C GLY A 124 -18.70 5.92 34.29
N ASP A 125 -19.88 5.46 33.90
CA ASP A 125 -20.19 4.04 33.70
C ASP A 125 -19.70 3.55 32.33
N PHE A 126 -19.83 4.38 31.30
CA PHE A 126 -19.42 4.07 29.93
C PHE A 126 -18.75 5.28 29.27
N ILE A 127 -17.47 5.14 28.90
CA ILE A 127 -16.66 6.22 28.33
C ILE A 127 -16.07 5.72 27.01
N ASN A 128 -16.32 6.39 25.90
CA ASN A 128 -15.85 5.90 24.59
C ASN A 128 -15.18 6.96 23.73
N GLY A 129 -14.27 6.48 22.89
CA GLY A 129 -13.56 7.27 21.90
C GLY A 129 -14.01 7.01 20.47
N GLU A 130 -13.30 7.61 19.53
CA GLU A 130 -13.55 7.48 18.11
C GLU A 130 -12.89 6.23 17.51
N ARG A 131 -13.66 5.43 16.77
CA ARG A 131 -13.13 4.31 15.98
C ARG A 131 -12.96 4.71 14.52
N ILE A 132 -11.78 4.47 13.97
CA ILE A 132 -11.44 4.81 12.59
C ILE A 132 -10.90 3.57 11.88
N ASN A 133 -11.53 3.20 10.76
CA ASN A 133 -10.99 2.17 9.89
C ASN A 133 -9.75 2.67 9.16
N THR A 134 -8.67 1.90 9.20
CA THR A 134 -7.42 2.26 8.53
C THR A 134 -6.74 1.04 7.91
N PRO A 135 -6.27 1.13 6.65
CA PRO A 135 -5.40 0.10 6.07
C PRO A 135 -3.93 0.29 6.42
N PHE A 136 -3.60 1.36 7.14
CA PHE A 136 -2.23 1.77 7.40
C PHE A 136 -1.66 1.05 8.64
N ILE A 137 -0.34 0.89 8.64
CA ILE A 137 0.42 0.70 9.87
C ILE A 137 0.38 1.97 10.72
N LYS A 138 0.74 1.84 12.00
CA LYS A 138 0.60 2.91 12.99
C LYS A 138 1.30 4.21 12.59
N ASP A 139 2.62 4.18 12.37
CA ASP A 139 3.42 5.38 12.04
C ASP A 139 2.83 6.16 10.85
N ARG A 140 2.44 5.43 9.79
CA ARG A 140 1.84 6.07 8.61
C ARG A 140 0.43 6.59 8.87
N PHE A 141 -0.34 5.92 9.72
CA PHE A 141 -1.64 6.41 10.13
C PHE A 141 -1.52 7.71 10.93
N GLU A 142 -0.52 7.82 11.81
CA GLU A 142 -0.19 9.03 12.57
C GLU A 142 0.15 10.20 11.66
N GLU A 143 1.10 10.03 10.74
CA GLU A 143 1.45 11.06 9.75
C GLU A 143 0.22 11.56 8.98
N ILE A 144 -0.59 10.64 8.45
CA ILE A 144 -1.79 10.98 7.67
C ILE A 144 -2.85 11.65 8.55
N PHE A 145 -3.00 11.18 9.79
CA PHE A 145 -3.96 11.75 10.72
C PHE A 145 -3.55 13.19 11.06
N GLU A 146 -2.28 13.44 11.36
CA GLU A 146 -1.75 14.79 11.59
C GLU A 146 -1.95 15.71 10.38
N GLU A 147 -1.58 15.26 9.17
CA GLU A 147 -1.77 16.02 7.91
C GLU A 147 -3.24 16.37 7.64
N LYS A 148 -4.15 15.42 7.91
CA LYS A 148 -5.57 15.56 7.56
C LYS A 148 -6.37 16.34 8.59
N TYR A 149 -5.94 16.29 9.85
CA TYR A 149 -6.66 16.89 10.97
C TYR A 149 -6.01 18.18 11.48
N ASP A 150 -4.90 18.66 10.87
CA ASP A 150 -4.19 19.95 10.96
C ASP A 150 -4.81 21.05 11.85
N ALA A 151 -5.00 20.72 13.11
CA ALA A 151 -5.53 21.58 14.14
C ALA A 151 -5.00 21.04 15.47
N PRO A 152 -4.38 21.88 16.32
CA PRO A 152 -4.07 21.48 17.68
C PRO A 152 -5.35 20.98 18.33
N LEU A 153 -5.27 19.78 18.92
CA LEU A 153 -6.33 19.12 19.68
C LEU A 153 -6.93 20.15 20.66
N LYS A 154 -8.11 20.69 20.34
CA LYS A 154 -8.81 21.58 21.26
C LYS A 154 -9.13 20.79 22.51
N GLN A 155 -8.63 21.27 23.64
CA GLN A 155 -8.81 20.68 24.96
C GLN A 155 -10.26 20.32 25.25
N ASP A 156 -10.41 19.14 25.86
CA ASP A 156 -11.39 18.76 26.88
C ASP A 156 -12.76 19.44 26.76
N LYS A 157 -13.53 19.04 25.76
CA LYS A 157 -14.98 19.02 25.94
C LYS A 157 -15.40 17.58 26.17
N LEU A 158 -15.65 17.27 27.44
CA LEU A 158 -16.69 16.31 27.81
C LEU A 158 -17.92 16.65 26.96
N SER A 159 -18.21 15.80 25.99
CA SER A 159 -19.30 16.03 25.06
C SER A 159 -20.63 15.63 25.70
N ASP A 160 -21.73 16.14 25.14
CA ASP A 160 -23.05 15.66 25.51
C ASP A 160 -23.25 14.16 25.24
N PHE A 161 -24.29 13.63 25.88
CA PHE A 161 -24.72 12.24 25.80
C PHE A 161 -25.02 11.76 24.37
N GLU A 162 -25.54 12.64 23.50
CA GLU A 162 -25.82 12.31 22.10
C GLU A 162 -24.54 11.98 21.33
N PHE A 163 -23.45 12.72 21.59
CA PHE A 163 -22.17 12.46 20.95
C PHE A 163 -21.59 11.10 21.35
N ALA A 164 -21.63 10.73 22.63
CA ALA A 164 -21.15 9.44 23.15
C ALA A 164 -21.87 8.27 22.47
N ILE A 165 -23.21 8.36 22.36
CA ILE A 165 -24.01 7.39 21.61
C ILE A 165 -23.61 7.34 20.14
N SER A 166 -23.24 8.48 19.55
CA SER A 166 -22.83 8.53 18.15
C SER A 166 -21.46 7.90 17.88
N LEU A 167 -20.54 7.96 18.85
CA LEU A 167 -19.27 7.23 18.81
C LEU A 167 -19.49 5.72 18.95
N LEU A 168 -20.42 5.31 19.82
CA LEU A 168 -20.83 3.91 19.99
C LEU A 168 -21.36 3.32 18.67
N VAL A 169 -22.05 4.13 17.85
CA VAL A 169 -22.62 3.70 16.57
C VAL A 169 -21.59 3.64 15.41
N GLY A 170 -20.34 4.03 15.65
CA GLY A 170 -19.26 3.85 14.68
C GLY A 170 -19.45 4.65 13.37
N LYS A 171 -19.77 5.96 13.44
CA LYS A 171 -20.00 6.80 12.23
C LYS A 171 -18.95 6.68 11.12
N ARG A 172 -17.72 6.28 11.46
CA ARG A 172 -16.57 6.18 10.55
C ARG A 172 -16.13 4.73 10.23
N THR A 173 -16.88 3.70 10.62
CA THR A 173 -16.50 2.27 10.49
C THR A 173 -16.98 1.56 9.21
N ASN A 174 -17.09 2.27 8.07
CA ASN A 174 -17.53 1.72 6.77
C ASN A 174 -18.93 1.03 6.73
N HIS A 175 -19.76 1.20 7.78
CA HIS A 175 -21.13 0.66 7.90
C HIS A 175 -21.23 -0.86 8.10
N ASP A 176 -20.10 -1.53 8.35
CA ASP A 176 -20.07 -2.99 8.53
C ASP A 176 -20.34 -3.38 10.00
N GLU A 177 -20.26 -2.43 10.94
CA GLU A 177 -20.48 -2.66 12.39
C GLU A 177 -21.23 -1.46 12.99
N VAL A 178 -22.45 -1.70 13.49
CA VAL A 178 -23.33 -0.65 14.03
C VAL A 178 -23.05 -0.42 15.51
N LEU A 179 -22.67 -1.43 16.30
CA LEU A 179 -22.34 -1.29 17.73
C LEU A 179 -21.08 -2.08 18.04
N SER A 180 -20.21 -1.54 18.88
CA SER A 180 -18.99 -2.25 19.27
C SER A 180 -18.50 -1.80 20.63
N VAL A 181 -17.98 -2.75 21.41
CA VAL A 181 -17.37 -2.47 22.72
C VAL A 181 -15.97 -1.87 22.59
N LEU A 182 -15.40 -1.91 21.38
CA LEU A 182 -14.06 -1.40 21.10
C LEU A 182 -13.98 0.11 21.36
N ASN A 183 -12.82 0.54 21.82
CA ASN A 183 -12.55 1.92 22.23
C ASN A 183 -13.52 2.45 23.30
N SER A 184 -13.97 1.57 24.19
CA SER A 184 -14.84 1.91 25.31
C SER A 184 -14.23 1.42 26.61
N LEU A 185 -14.14 2.32 27.57
CA LEU A 185 -13.78 2.06 28.95
C LEU A 185 -15.09 1.92 29.75
N ILE A 186 -15.36 0.70 30.21
CA ILE A 186 -16.65 0.32 30.83
C ILE A 186 -16.40 -0.03 32.28
N LYS A 187 -17.18 0.55 33.18
CA LYS A 187 -17.04 0.30 34.62
C LYS A 187 -17.45 -1.13 34.95
N LYS A 188 -16.61 -1.85 35.70
CA LYS A 188 -16.74 -3.30 35.88
C LYS A 188 -18.04 -3.71 36.59
N ASP A 189 -18.46 -2.94 37.60
CA ASP A 189 -19.68 -3.19 38.39
C ASP A 189 -20.97 -3.10 37.55
N VAL A 190 -20.93 -2.45 36.38
CA VAL A 190 -22.07 -2.31 35.47
C VAL A 190 -22.25 -3.54 34.57
N ILE A 191 -21.20 -4.37 34.42
CA ILE A 191 -21.15 -5.47 33.46
C ILE A 191 -20.83 -6.84 34.09
N GLU A 192 -20.71 -6.93 35.42
CA GLU A 192 -20.28 -8.15 36.11
C GLU A 192 -21.25 -9.33 35.93
N ASP A 193 -22.54 -9.04 35.75
CA ASP A 193 -23.60 -10.04 35.54
C ASP A 193 -23.90 -10.28 34.04
N ASN A 194 -23.14 -9.67 33.14
CA ASN A 194 -23.35 -9.74 31.69
C ASN A 194 -22.26 -10.59 31.01
N GLU A 195 -22.68 -11.42 30.05
CA GLU A 195 -21.77 -12.22 29.24
C GLU A 195 -22.02 -11.99 27.75
N PHE A 196 -20.95 -11.99 26.96
CA PHE A 196 -21.06 -12.06 25.51
C PHE A 196 -21.68 -13.40 25.11
N ILE A 197 -22.71 -13.35 24.27
CA ILE A 197 -23.36 -14.55 23.76
C ILE A 197 -22.43 -15.36 22.84
N ASP A 198 -22.70 -16.66 22.73
CA ASP A 198 -22.02 -17.56 21.81
C ASP A 198 -22.47 -17.30 20.36
N SER A 199 -21.87 -16.28 19.75
CA SER A 199 -22.08 -15.95 18.35
C SER A 199 -20.73 -15.75 17.66
N THR A 200 -20.63 -16.27 16.44
CA THR A 200 -19.46 -16.07 15.58
C THR A 200 -19.29 -14.61 15.17
N TYR A 201 -20.39 -13.84 15.07
CA TYR A 201 -20.39 -12.45 14.61
C TYR A 201 -21.29 -11.58 15.49
N HIS A 202 -20.98 -10.28 15.55
CA HIS A 202 -21.80 -9.25 16.20
C HIS A 202 -22.17 -9.52 17.66
N CYS A 203 -21.37 -10.32 18.40
CA CYS A 203 -21.59 -10.57 19.83
C CYS A 203 -21.62 -9.28 20.67
N ASP A 204 -20.96 -8.22 20.20
CA ASP A 204 -20.95 -6.89 20.81
C ASP A 204 -22.34 -6.27 20.89
N TYR A 205 -23.22 -6.56 19.92
CA TYR A 205 -24.51 -5.91 19.82
C TYR A 205 -25.40 -6.28 21.00
N ASP A 206 -25.50 -7.59 21.26
CA ASP A 206 -26.26 -8.14 22.38
C ASP A 206 -25.70 -7.66 23.72
N PHE A 207 -24.37 -7.77 23.90
CA PHE A 207 -23.71 -7.34 25.12
C PHE A 207 -23.96 -5.86 25.43
N ILE A 208 -23.82 -4.96 24.44
CA ILE A 208 -24.08 -3.53 24.62
C ILE A 208 -25.53 -3.26 25.02
N ILE A 209 -26.48 -3.92 24.38
CA ILE A 209 -27.92 -3.73 24.65
C ILE A 209 -28.26 -4.18 26.07
N ASP A 210 -27.69 -5.30 26.51
CA ASP A 210 -27.94 -5.86 27.84
C ASP A 210 -27.37 -4.97 28.95
N ILE A 211 -26.19 -4.35 28.74
CA ILE A 211 -25.60 -3.45 29.75
C ILE A 211 -26.19 -2.04 29.72
N MET A 212 -26.85 -1.63 28.62
CA MET A 212 -27.41 -0.28 28.47
C MET A 212 -28.43 0.07 29.56
N ASP A 213 -29.15 -0.91 30.10
CA ASP A 213 -30.09 -0.68 31.21
C ASP A 213 -29.38 -0.28 32.51
N ASN A 214 -28.17 -0.82 32.74
CA ASN A 214 -27.38 -0.62 33.94
C ASN A 214 -26.51 0.65 33.89
N ILE A 215 -26.27 1.19 32.69
CA ILE A 215 -25.47 2.40 32.48
C ILE A 215 -26.31 3.65 32.75
N ASN A 216 -25.86 4.50 33.66
CA ASN A 216 -26.49 5.78 34.00
C ASN A 216 -25.76 6.99 33.42
N SER A 217 -24.47 6.84 33.09
CA SER A 217 -23.63 7.92 32.58
C SER A 217 -22.83 7.48 31.34
N PHE A 218 -22.95 8.27 30.28
CA PHE A 218 -22.22 8.10 29.02
C PHE A 218 -21.35 9.32 28.74
N TYR A 219 -20.08 9.10 28.42
CA TYR A 219 -19.15 10.17 28.05
C TYR A 219 -18.43 9.84 26.75
N GLY A 220 -18.42 10.80 25.83
CA GLY A 220 -17.64 10.72 24.61
C GLY A 220 -16.34 11.51 24.77
N VAL A 221 -15.25 10.94 24.27
CA VAL A 221 -13.92 11.56 24.33
C VAL A 221 -13.44 11.80 22.92
N GLU A 222 -13.43 13.08 22.53
CA GLU A 222 -12.88 13.48 21.25
C GLU A 222 -11.38 13.14 21.20
N ASN A 223 -10.91 12.67 20.04
CA ASN A 223 -9.51 12.38 19.78
C ASN A 223 -8.87 11.28 20.64
N ALA A 224 -9.67 10.49 21.37
CA ALA A 224 -9.27 9.15 21.81
C ALA A 224 -9.52 8.20 20.64
N VAL A 225 -8.50 7.95 19.81
CA VAL A 225 -8.65 7.30 18.50
C VAL A 225 -8.17 5.85 18.55
N TYR A 226 -9.08 4.97 18.19
CA TYR A 226 -8.83 3.55 17.99
C TYR A 226 -8.76 3.25 16.50
N ALA A 227 -7.61 2.76 16.06
CA ALA A 227 -7.37 2.39 14.68
C ALA A 227 -7.83 0.95 14.45
N LYS A 228 -9.05 0.81 13.90
CA LYS A 228 -9.60 -0.48 13.47
C LYS A 228 -8.93 -0.89 12.15
N ARG A 229 -7.98 -1.82 12.21
CA ARG A 229 -7.09 -2.17 11.11
C ARG A 229 -7.82 -3.01 10.08
N ILE A 230 -7.74 -2.57 8.83
CA ILE A 230 -8.04 -3.41 7.68
C ILE A 230 -6.76 -4.16 7.34
N ARG A 231 -6.71 -5.46 7.61
CA ARG A 231 -5.51 -6.27 7.31
C ARG A 231 -5.12 -6.13 5.83
N ASP A 232 -3.84 -5.92 5.59
CA ASP A 232 -3.23 -5.62 4.28
C ASP A 232 -3.05 -6.86 3.40
N ASP A 233 -3.25 -8.06 3.95
CA ASP A 233 -3.34 -9.31 3.20
C ASP A 233 -4.69 -10.01 3.42
N PRO A 234 -5.79 -9.49 2.83
CA PRO A 234 -7.11 -10.10 2.94
C PRO A 234 -7.21 -11.44 2.19
N ILE A 235 -6.18 -11.86 1.45
CA ILE A 235 -6.19 -13.12 0.69
C ILE A 235 -5.63 -14.23 1.58
N ASN A 236 -4.47 -14.02 2.19
CA ASN A 236 -3.78 -15.05 2.96
C ASN A 236 -4.02 -14.94 4.48
N SER A 237 -4.31 -13.74 4.98
CA SER A 237 -4.52 -13.47 6.42
C SER A 237 -5.65 -12.47 6.65
N PRO A 238 -6.89 -12.77 6.19
CA PRO A 238 -8.03 -11.88 6.42
C PRO A 238 -8.39 -11.80 7.91
N SER A 239 -8.99 -10.68 8.30
CA SER A 239 -9.70 -10.55 9.58
C SER A 239 -11.08 -11.19 9.50
N LEU A 240 -11.70 -11.45 10.65
CA LEU A 240 -13.05 -12.03 10.73
C LEU A 240 -14.07 -11.23 9.89
N ASN A 241 -13.99 -9.90 9.95
CA ASN A 241 -14.84 -9.00 9.16
C ASN A 241 -14.54 -9.04 7.64
N GLN A 242 -13.30 -9.35 7.24
CA GLN A 242 -12.94 -9.53 5.84
C GLN A 242 -13.41 -10.89 5.29
N GLU A 243 -13.41 -11.94 6.12
CA GLU A 243 -13.92 -13.29 5.76
C GLU A 243 -15.46 -13.29 5.57
N MET A 244 -16.22 -12.57 6.41
CA MET A 244 -17.69 -12.57 6.42
C MET A 244 -18.36 -12.02 5.14
N LYS A 245 -17.65 -11.27 4.29
CA LYS A 245 -18.25 -10.52 3.16
C LYS A 245 -19.01 -11.37 2.13
N ASN A 246 -18.88 -12.70 2.16
CA ASN A 246 -19.58 -13.62 1.25
C ASN A 246 -21.07 -13.87 1.58
N ASN A 247 -21.56 -13.60 2.81
CA ASN A 247 -22.99 -13.69 3.22
C ASN A 247 -23.51 -12.41 3.93
N SER A 248 -22.78 -11.29 3.81
CA SER A 248 -22.87 -10.08 4.65
C SER A 248 -24.22 -9.34 4.73
N PRO A 249 -25.01 -9.17 3.64
CA PRO A 249 -26.17 -8.27 3.71
C PRO A 249 -27.32 -8.78 4.57
N LEU A 250 -27.62 -10.08 4.53
CA LEU A 250 -28.75 -10.67 5.24
C LEU A 250 -28.58 -10.53 6.76
N GLN A 251 -27.43 -10.98 7.27
CA GLN A 251 -27.12 -10.95 8.69
C GLN A 251 -27.19 -9.51 9.24
N PHE A 252 -26.59 -8.56 8.52
CA PHE A 252 -26.65 -7.14 8.88
C PHE A 252 -28.09 -6.61 8.98
N TYR A 253 -28.99 -7.05 8.08
CA TYR A 253 -30.40 -6.66 8.13
C TYR A 253 -31.15 -7.28 9.31
N GLU A 254 -30.91 -8.55 9.58
CA GLU A 254 -31.54 -9.27 10.70
C GLU A 254 -31.12 -8.67 12.04
N ASP A 255 -29.83 -8.36 12.20
CA ASP A 255 -29.31 -7.71 13.40
C ASP A 255 -29.89 -6.30 13.57
N TYR A 256 -29.91 -5.49 12.52
CA TYR A 256 -30.56 -4.17 12.58
C TYR A 256 -32.02 -4.28 13.03
N LYS A 257 -32.82 -5.18 12.41
CA LYS A 257 -34.25 -5.35 12.77
C LYS A 257 -34.42 -5.79 14.21
N ARG A 258 -33.64 -6.77 14.65
CA ARG A 258 -33.70 -7.33 16.01
C ARG A 258 -33.42 -6.23 17.03
N ILE A 259 -32.33 -5.49 16.86
CA ILE A 259 -31.89 -4.43 17.77
C ILE A 259 -32.85 -3.26 17.76
N PHE A 260 -33.24 -2.80 16.57
CA PHE A 260 -34.17 -1.67 16.43
C PHE A 260 -35.53 -1.97 17.08
N LYS A 261 -35.99 -3.23 17.02
CA LYS A 261 -37.20 -3.69 17.71
C LYS A 261 -37.04 -3.63 19.23
N ILE A 262 -35.92 -4.13 19.78
CA ILE A 262 -35.64 -4.09 21.23
C ILE A 262 -35.64 -2.64 21.74
N ILE A 263 -34.88 -1.77 21.07
CA ILE A 263 -34.74 -0.35 21.43
C ILE A 263 -36.07 0.39 21.28
N SER A 264 -36.88 0.07 20.26
CA SER A 264 -38.17 0.74 20.04
C SER A 264 -39.23 0.41 21.09
N ASN A 265 -39.04 -0.64 21.89
CA ASN A 265 -39.92 -0.98 23.00
C ASN A 265 -39.53 -0.27 24.31
N LYS A 266 -38.41 0.46 24.31
CA LYS A 266 -37.88 1.18 25.48
C LYS A 266 -38.26 2.66 25.37
N ASN A 267 -38.66 3.28 26.48
CA ASN A 267 -39.11 4.68 26.54
C ASN A 267 -38.15 5.54 27.38
N GLU A 268 -36.87 5.55 27.02
CA GLU A 268 -35.86 6.43 27.63
C GLU A 268 -35.05 7.17 26.57
N GLU A 269 -34.48 8.30 26.97
CA GLU A 269 -33.73 9.20 26.10
C GLU A 269 -32.54 8.51 25.41
N LYS A 270 -31.76 7.67 26.12
CA LYS A 270 -30.65 6.86 25.53
C LYS A 270 -31.08 6.07 24.31
N TYR A 271 -32.24 5.41 24.41
CA TYR A 271 -32.75 4.56 23.34
C TYR A 271 -33.26 5.37 22.16
N ASN A 272 -33.81 6.56 22.38
CA ASN A 272 -34.19 7.48 21.30
C ASN A 272 -32.98 7.98 20.52
N CYS A 273 -31.92 8.42 21.22
CA CYS A 273 -30.68 8.86 20.58
C CYS A 273 -30.02 7.72 19.79
N LEU A 274 -29.94 6.52 20.40
CA LEU A 274 -29.36 5.35 19.76
C LEU A 274 -30.12 4.95 18.49
N LYS A 275 -31.45 4.94 18.57
CA LYS A 275 -32.35 4.68 17.44
C LYS A 275 -32.08 5.63 16.28
N LEU A 276 -31.95 6.93 16.54
CA LEU A 276 -31.67 7.92 15.49
C LEU A 276 -30.32 7.69 14.82
N GLU A 277 -29.26 7.40 15.59
CA GLU A 277 -27.93 7.14 15.04
C GLU A 277 -27.88 5.83 14.23
N MET A 278 -28.57 4.77 14.68
CA MET A 278 -28.73 3.54 13.91
C MET A 278 -29.40 3.78 12.56
N VAL A 279 -30.47 4.58 12.52
CA VAL A 279 -31.16 4.93 11.26
C VAL A 279 -30.24 5.70 10.32
N LYS A 280 -29.43 6.63 10.84
CA LYS A 280 -28.42 7.35 10.03
C LYS A 280 -27.39 6.39 9.45
N SER A 281 -26.88 5.46 10.25
CA SER A 281 -25.92 4.43 9.82
C SER A 281 -26.52 3.56 8.70
N PHE A 282 -27.73 3.05 8.91
CA PHE A 282 -28.41 2.21 7.93
C PHE A 282 -28.81 2.96 6.65
N TYR A 283 -29.18 4.24 6.75
CA TYR A 283 -29.41 5.09 5.59
C TYR A 283 -28.14 5.27 4.73
N ASN A 284 -26.98 5.37 5.39
CA ASN A 284 -25.70 5.42 4.68
C ASN A 284 -25.39 4.09 3.99
N TYR A 285 -25.64 2.95 4.66
CA TYR A 285 -25.55 1.62 4.04
C TYR A 285 -26.48 1.53 2.81
N TYR A 286 -27.73 1.97 2.92
CA TYR A 286 -28.68 2.02 1.80
C TYR A 286 -28.11 2.79 0.60
N CYS A 287 -27.50 3.95 0.85
CA CYS A 287 -26.92 4.78 -0.19
C CYS A 287 -25.66 4.17 -0.82
N LYS A 288 -24.75 3.61 -0.01
CA LYS A 288 -23.41 3.16 -0.45
C LYS A 288 -23.39 1.71 -0.95
N VAL A 289 -24.26 0.85 -0.42
CA VAL A 289 -24.23 -0.61 -0.67
C VAL A 289 -25.48 -1.07 -1.41
N PHE A 290 -26.67 -0.82 -0.88
CA PHE A 290 -27.91 -1.35 -1.47
C PHE A 290 -28.18 -0.81 -2.88
N ILE A 291 -28.09 0.51 -3.07
CA ILE A 291 -28.39 1.15 -4.37
C ILE A 291 -27.51 0.63 -5.52
N PRO A 292 -26.16 0.62 -5.40
CA PRO A 292 -25.30 0.09 -6.46
C PRO A 292 -25.61 -1.37 -6.79
N ASN A 293 -25.79 -2.21 -5.76
CA ASN A 293 -26.06 -3.62 -5.95
C ASN A 293 -27.44 -3.88 -6.59
N PHE A 294 -28.47 -3.14 -6.19
CA PHE A 294 -29.80 -3.23 -6.83
C PHE A 294 -29.76 -2.94 -8.35
N LEU A 295 -28.93 -1.97 -8.77
CA LEU A 295 -28.79 -1.62 -10.17
C LEU A 295 -28.02 -2.67 -10.96
N ASP A 296 -26.79 -2.96 -10.50
CA ASP A 296 -25.73 -3.53 -11.33
C ASP A 296 -25.27 -4.93 -10.85
N ASN A 297 -25.72 -5.45 -9.70
CA ASN A 297 -25.31 -6.77 -9.22
C ASN A 297 -25.95 -7.91 -10.07
N PRO A 298 -25.18 -8.93 -10.49
CA PRO A 298 -25.70 -10.08 -11.23
C PRO A 298 -26.66 -10.94 -10.38
N ASP A 299 -26.51 -10.97 -9.06
CA ASP A 299 -27.38 -11.69 -8.16
C ASP A 299 -28.78 -11.04 -8.08
N ASN A 300 -29.80 -11.83 -8.39
CA ASN A 300 -31.20 -11.39 -8.39
C ASN A 300 -31.78 -11.23 -6.98
N SER A 301 -31.13 -11.74 -5.93
CA SER A 301 -31.55 -11.55 -4.53
C SER A 301 -31.70 -10.07 -4.15
N TRP A 302 -30.84 -9.20 -4.70
CA TRP A 302 -30.89 -7.73 -4.53
C TRP A 302 -32.18 -7.10 -5.04
N ARG A 303 -32.76 -7.68 -6.09
CA ARG A 303 -34.02 -7.22 -6.71
C ARG A 303 -35.23 -8.00 -6.19
N GLY A 304 -35.00 -9.08 -5.45
CA GLY A 304 -36.01 -9.89 -4.76
C GLY A 304 -36.00 -9.63 -3.27
N PHE A 305 -35.52 -10.61 -2.51
CA PHE A 305 -35.52 -10.66 -1.05
C PHE A 305 -34.96 -9.39 -0.37
N TYR A 306 -33.79 -8.90 -0.80
CA TYR A 306 -33.19 -7.72 -0.17
C TYR A 306 -33.98 -6.44 -0.47
N PHE A 307 -34.64 -6.35 -1.63
CA PHE A 307 -35.54 -5.24 -1.91
C PHE A 307 -36.70 -5.25 -0.93
N ASP A 308 -37.36 -6.40 -0.73
CA ASP A 308 -38.50 -6.51 0.17
C ASP A 308 -38.11 -6.23 1.64
N THR A 309 -36.93 -6.67 2.05
CA THR A 309 -36.34 -6.32 3.35
C THR A 309 -36.10 -4.82 3.49
N MET A 310 -35.55 -4.19 2.44
CA MET A 310 -35.28 -2.75 2.43
C MET A 310 -36.57 -1.91 2.41
N VAL A 311 -37.67 -2.43 1.83
CA VAL A 311 -39.00 -1.77 1.92
C VAL A 311 -39.43 -1.62 3.38
N GLU A 312 -39.27 -2.68 4.17
CA GLU A 312 -39.63 -2.67 5.60
C GLU A 312 -38.79 -1.64 6.37
N ILE A 313 -37.47 -1.72 6.28
CA ILE A 313 -36.55 -0.87 7.03
C ILE A 313 -36.62 0.60 6.57
N SER A 314 -36.91 0.85 5.29
CA SER A 314 -37.02 2.22 4.77
C SER A 314 -38.14 3.05 5.39
N LYS A 315 -39.07 2.44 6.13
CA LYS A 315 -40.08 3.15 6.92
C LYS A 315 -39.44 3.96 8.06
N ASP A 316 -38.33 3.47 8.60
CA ASP A 316 -37.60 4.10 9.71
C ASP A 316 -36.84 5.35 9.25
N PHE A 317 -36.55 5.47 7.95
CA PHE A 317 -35.88 6.65 7.37
C PHE A 317 -36.66 7.95 7.52
N ASN A 318 -37.96 7.87 7.88
CA ASN A 318 -38.75 9.05 8.20
C ASN A 318 -38.28 9.76 9.49
N LEU A 319 -37.46 9.10 10.31
CA LEU A 319 -36.88 9.67 11.53
C LEU A 319 -35.71 10.63 11.27
N ILE A 320 -35.23 10.72 10.03
CA ILE A 320 -34.07 11.55 9.66
C ILE A 320 -34.39 12.52 8.51
N SER A 321 -33.63 13.61 8.42
CA SER A 321 -33.76 14.57 7.33
C SER A 321 -33.12 14.05 6.04
N ILE A 322 -33.91 14.01 4.96
CA ILE A 322 -33.50 13.45 3.67
C ILE A 322 -33.78 14.45 2.54
N ASN A 323 -32.85 14.56 1.59
CA ASN A 323 -33.01 15.45 0.44
C ASN A 323 -34.19 15.07 -0.48
N PHE A 324 -34.71 16.05 -1.22
CA PHE A 324 -35.92 15.90 -2.03
C PHE A 324 -35.88 14.73 -3.04
N PHE A 325 -34.75 14.54 -3.73
CA PHE A 325 -34.60 13.45 -4.69
C PHE A 325 -34.64 12.07 -4.03
N ARG A 326 -33.93 11.92 -2.90
CA ARG A 326 -33.93 10.68 -2.10
C ARG A 326 -35.31 10.39 -1.51
N LYS A 327 -36.07 11.41 -1.10
CA LYS A 327 -37.47 11.23 -0.67
C LYS A 327 -38.34 10.60 -1.75
N LYS A 328 -38.18 10.99 -3.03
CA LYS A 328 -38.92 10.37 -4.14
C LYS A 328 -38.51 8.91 -4.36
N GLU A 329 -37.22 8.62 -4.30
CA GLU A 329 -36.70 7.24 -4.41
C GLU A 329 -37.24 6.35 -3.29
N ILE A 330 -37.19 6.82 -2.05
CA ILE A 330 -37.70 6.08 -0.88
C ILE A 330 -39.21 5.87 -0.97
N LYS A 331 -40.00 6.85 -1.42
CA LYS A 331 -41.43 6.65 -1.65
C LYS A 331 -41.72 5.57 -2.70
N ALA A 332 -40.91 5.49 -3.77
CA ALA A 332 -41.04 4.44 -4.78
C ALA A 332 -40.63 3.05 -4.25
N LEU A 333 -39.64 3.01 -3.36
CA LEU A 333 -39.26 1.81 -2.61
C LEU A 333 -40.41 1.37 -1.70
N GLN A 334 -40.90 2.24 -0.82
CA GLN A 334 -41.97 1.98 0.15
C GLN A 334 -43.29 1.53 -0.51
N SER A 335 -43.59 2.01 -1.72
CA SER A 335 -44.77 1.58 -2.50
C SER A 335 -44.58 0.22 -3.21
N LYS A 336 -43.45 -0.46 -2.98
CA LYS A 336 -43.07 -1.73 -3.63
C LYS A 336 -43.00 -1.64 -5.16
N ASN A 337 -42.90 -0.44 -5.73
CA ASN A 337 -42.84 -0.24 -7.18
C ASN A 337 -41.40 -0.36 -7.69
N LYS A 338 -40.95 -1.61 -7.91
CA LYS A 338 -39.59 -1.93 -8.38
C LYS A 338 -39.21 -1.21 -9.68
N SER A 339 -40.14 -1.07 -10.62
CA SER A 339 -39.90 -0.41 -11.92
C SER A 339 -39.63 1.08 -11.74
N SER A 340 -40.50 1.79 -11.00
CA SER A 340 -40.32 3.21 -10.72
C SER A 340 -39.09 3.47 -9.86
N PHE A 341 -38.82 2.62 -8.85
CA PHE A 341 -37.61 2.70 -8.04
C PHE A 341 -36.35 2.57 -8.91
N ARG A 342 -36.27 1.52 -9.75
CA ARG A 342 -35.15 1.31 -10.67
C ARG A 342 -34.96 2.48 -11.62
N LYS A 343 -36.04 3.05 -12.17
CA LYS A 343 -35.98 4.21 -13.06
C LYS A 343 -35.37 5.43 -12.37
N LEU A 344 -35.85 5.77 -11.17
CA LEU A 344 -35.36 6.92 -10.41
C LEU A 344 -33.88 6.76 -10.03
N VAL A 345 -33.53 5.60 -9.47
CA VAL A 345 -32.16 5.28 -9.07
C VAL A 345 -31.21 5.27 -10.28
N LYS A 346 -31.64 4.77 -11.44
CA LYS A 346 -30.85 4.79 -12.68
C LYS A 346 -30.66 6.20 -13.24
N ILE A 347 -31.70 7.05 -13.23
CA ILE A 347 -31.59 8.46 -13.65
C ILE A 347 -30.55 9.17 -12.79
N LYS A 348 -30.64 9.03 -11.48
CA LYS A 348 -29.68 9.64 -10.55
C LYS A 348 -28.27 9.09 -10.73
N SER A 349 -28.11 7.77 -10.80
CA SER A 349 -26.81 7.12 -11.02
C SER A 349 -26.17 7.59 -12.33
N ASN A 350 -26.94 7.69 -13.41
CA ASN A 350 -26.46 8.22 -14.69
C ASN A 350 -26.09 9.71 -14.60
N HIS A 351 -26.92 10.52 -13.95
CA HIS A 351 -26.61 11.93 -13.70
C HIS A 351 -25.32 12.08 -12.90
N GLU A 352 -25.15 11.32 -11.82
CA GLU A 352 -23.91 11.31 -11.02
C GLU A 352 -22.71 10.85 -11.85
N LYS A 353 -22.86 9.82 -12.72
CA LYS A 353 -21.79 9.37 -13.64
C LYS A 353 -21.41 10.48 -14.62
N ILE A 354 -22.38 11.19 -15.19
CA ILE A 354 -22.15 12.32 -16.12
C ILE A 354 -21.46 13.48 -15.38
N VAL A 355 -21.98 13.89 -14.23
CA VAL A 355 -21.37 14.95 -13.42
C VAL A 355 -19.93 14.57 -13.04
N LYS A 356 -19.71 13.32 -12.56
CA LYS A 356 -18.37 12.81 -12.23
C LYS A 356 -17.43 12.81 -13.44
N MET A 357 -17.92 12.53 -14.64
CA MET A 357 -17.13 12.55 -15.87
C MET A 357 -16.51 13.94 -16.12
N PHE A 358 -17.27 15.01 -15.86
CA PHE A 358 -16.82 16.39 -16.05
C PHE A 358 -16.11 17.01 -14.84
N LYS A 359 -16.09 16.34 -13.68
CA LYS A 359 -15.38 16.84 -12.49
C LYS A 359 -13.88 17.02 -12.70
N THR A 360 -13.27 16.19 -13.55
CA THR A 360 -11.81 16.15 -13.71
C THR A 360 -11.44 15.75 -15.14
N PRO A 361 -10.42 16.37 -15.77
CA PRO A 361 -10.06 16.10 -17.16
C PRO A 361 -9.81 14.63 -17.49
N TRP A 362 -9.21 13.85 -16.58
CA TRP A 362 -8.91 12.43 -16.87
C TRP A 362 -10.19 11.58 -16.95
N ARG A 363 -11.20 11.84 -16.10
CA ARG A 363 -12.46 11.06 -16.10
C ARG A 363 -13.21 11.23 -17.41
N PHE A 364 -13.18 12.43 -17.98
CA PHE A 364 -13.72 12.72 -19.30
C PHE A 364 -13.02 11.90 -20.39
N LYS A 365 -11.68 11.93 -20.41
CA LYS A 365 -10.88 11.18 -21.39
C LYS A 365 -11.06 9.67 -21.28
N THR A 366 -11.06 9.11 -20.08
CA THR A 366 -11.34 7.68 -19.84
C THR A 366 -12.75 7.29 -20.29
N ALA A 367 -13.75 8.16 -20.09
CA ALA A 367 -15.10 7.91 -20.58
C ALA A 367 -15.19 7.93 -22.11
N ILE A 368 -14.47 8.83 -22.79
CA ILE A 368 -14.34 8.83 -24.25
C ILE A 368 -13.69 7.54 -24.72
N TYR A 369 -12.58 7.14 -24.11
CA TYR A 369 -11.91 5.89 -24.41
C TYR A 369 -12.87 4.70 -24.32
N ASN A 370 -13.54 4.52 -23.18
CA ASN A 370 -14.45 3.39 -22.97
C ASN A 370 -15.66 3.38 -23.92
N LYS A 371 -16.20 4.55 -24.29
CA LYS A 371 -17.42 4.64 -25.10
C LYS A 371 -17.17 4.69 -26.62
N ILE A 372 -16.03 5.24 -27.02
CA ILE A 372 -15.69 5.58 -28.40
C ILE A 372 -14.46 4.78 -28.84
N TYR A 373 -13.26 5.11 -28.36
CA TYR A 373 -12.02 4.55 -28.91
C TYR A 373 -11.86 3.04 -28.68
N ASN A 374 -12.37 2.52 -27.56
CA ASN A 374 -12.31 1.09 -27.29
C ASN A 374 -13.16 0.25 -28.28
N LYS A 375 -13.97 0.88 -29.13
CA LYS A 375 -14.70 0.22 -30.22
C LYS A 375 -13.98 0.28 -31.57
N ASN A 376 -12.87 1.01 -31.67
CA ASN A 376 -12.09 1.09 -32.90
C ASN A 376 -11.48 -0.28 -33.25
N LYS A 377 -11.31 -0.52 -34.56
CA LYS A 377 -10.60 -1.70 -35.06
C LYS A 377 -9.11 -1.63 -34.71
N ILE A 378 -8.54 -2.76 -34.32
CA ILE A 378 -7.09 -2.91 -34.09
C ILE A 378 -6.37 -2.93 -35.45
N LYS A 379 -5.22 -2.26 -35.52
CA LYS A 379 -4.28 -2.28 -36.63
C LYS A 379 -3.23 -3.35 -36.37
N ASP A 380 -3.25 -4.43 -37.16
CA ASP A 380 -2.42 -5.63 -36.94
C ASP A 380 -0.91 -5.38 -37.04
N ASN A 381 -0.49 -4.31 -37.72
CA ASN A 381 0.90 -3.92 -37.91
C ASN A 381 1.34 -2.73 -37.03
N GLN A 382 0.53 -2.27 -36.07
CA GLN A 382 0.91 -1.13 -35.23
C GLN A 382 1.47 -1.57 -33.88
N ILE A 383 2.62 -0.99 -33.50
CA ILE A 383 3.29 -1.19 -32.22
C ILE A 383 3.37 0.13 -31.46
N LEU A 384 2.87 0.13 -30.22
CA LEU A 384 2.98 1.26 -29.29
C LEU A 384 4.06 0.97 -28.25
N PHE A 385 5.01 1.90 -28.10
CA PHE A 385 6.08 1.86 -27.11
C PHE A 385 5.90 2.94 -26.05
N GLU A 386 6.11 2.60 -24.78
CA GLU A 386 6.17 3.53 -23.65
C GLU A 386 7.29 3.12 -22.70
N SER A 387 8.21 4.03 -22.40
CA SER A 387 9.21 3.83 -21.34
C SER A 387 8.96 4.83 -20.21
N PHE A 388 8.96 4.34 -18.96
CA PHE A 388 8.80 5.14 -17.73
C PHE A 388 7.76 6.25 -17.84
N ARG A 389 6.50 5.89 -18.12
CA ARG A 389 5.38 6.85 -18.23
C ARG A 389 5.55 7.89 -19.35
N GLY A 390 6.34 7.57 -20.37
CA GLY A 390 6.65 8.45 -21.50
C GLY A 390 7.58 9.60 -21.11
N ASP A 391 8.29 9.49 -19.98
CA ASP A 391 9.22 10.53 -19.53
C ASP A 391 10.57 10.43 -20.25
N PHE A 392 10.93 9.24 -20.77
CA PHE A 392 12.20 9.01 -21.46
C PHE A 392 12.03 8.15 -22.72
N TYR A 393 12.87 8.40 -23.72
CA TYR A 393 13.16 7.45 -24.79
C TYR A 393 14.36 6.59 -24.37
N SER A 394 14.08 5.45 -23.73
CA SER A 394 15.10 4.66 -23.06
C SER A 394 14.65 3.23 -22.77
N ASP A 395 15.55 2.46 -22.16
CA ASP A 395 15.28 1.14 -21.57
C ASP A 395 14.87 0.10 -22.62
N SER A 396 14.41 -1.08 -22.18
CA SER A 396 14.15 -2.20 -23.09
C SER A 396 13.16 -1.88 -24.22
N PRO A 397 12.13 -1.02 -24.03
CA PRO A 397 11.28 -0.56 -25.13
C PRO A 397 12.06 0.17 -26.24
N LYS A 398 13.08 0.98 -25.92
CA LYS A 398 13.93 1.67 -26.91
C LYS A 398 14.68 0.66 -27.79
N TYR A 399 15.35 -0.31 -27.19
CA TYR A 399 16.20 -1.25 -27.92
C TYR A 399 15.39 -2.24 -28.77
N LEU A 400 14.21 -2.67 -28.28
CA LEU A 400 13.26 -3.42 -29.10
C LEU A 400 12.76 -2.61 -30.30
N TYR A 401 12.46 -1.33 -30.09
CA TYR A 401 12.05 -0.43 -31.15
C TYR A 401 13.16 -0.22 -32.19
N GLU A 402 14.39 0.07 -31.76
CA GLU A 402 15.51 0.30 -32.68
C GLU A 402 15.80 -0.94 -33.52
N TYR A 403 15.80 -2.14 -32.92
CA TYR A 403 15.96 -3.40 -33.66
C TYR A 403 14.83 -3.63 -34.67
N LEU A 404 13.57 -3.40 -34.28
CA LEU A 404 12.42 -3.52 -35.17
C LEU A 404 12.44 -2.48 -36.30
N TYR A 405 12.89 -1.27 -36.01
CA TYR A 405 13.02 -0.20 -36.98
C TYR A 405 14.13 -0.50 -38.00
N GLU A 406 15.29 -0.97 -37.55
CA GLU A 406 16.41 -1.28 -38.43
C GLU A 406 16.13 -2.46 -39.38
N HIS A 407 15.41 -3.49 -38.90
CA HIS A 407 15.22 -4.74 -39.64
C HIS A 407 13.84 -4.91 -40.27
N TYR A 408 12.80 -4.24 -39.76
CA TYR A 408 11.40 -4.50 -40.10
C TYR A 408 10.56 -3.21 -40.19
N SER A 409 11.16 -2.06 -40.55
CA SER A 409 10.43 -0.79 -40.69
C SER A 409 9.29 -0.83 -41.69
N ASP A 410 9.41 -1.65 -42.74
CA ASP A 410 8.39 -1.79 -43.78
C ASP A 410 7.19 -2.64 -43.31
N ASP A 411 7.38 -3.44 -42.27
CA ASP A 411 6.34 -4.32 -41.73
C ASP A 411 5.46 -3.62 -40.68
N PHE A 412 5.95 -2.57 -40.01
CA PHE A 412 5.28 -2.01 -38.81
C PHE A 412 5.09 -0.49 -38.82
N GLU A 413 3.95 -0.06 -38.28
CA GLU A 413 3.70 1.33 -37.87
C GLU A 413 4.11 1.54 -36.41
N PHE A 414 5.03 2.48 -36.15
CA PHE A 414 5.51 2.75 -34.81
C PHE A 414 4.86 3.98 -34.17
N VAL A 415 4.38 3.81 -32.94
CA VAL A 415 3.87 4.88 -32.08
C VAL A 415 4.70 4.93 -30.80
N TRP A 416 5.21 6.12 -30.47
CA TRP A 416 5.96 6.35 -29.24
C TRP A 416 5.18 7.25 -28.30
N VAL A 417 4.97 6.78 -27.07
CA VAL A 417 4.42 7.59 -25.99
C VAL A 417 5.56 8.37 -25.36
N ILE A 418 5.57 9.68 -25.57
CA ILE A 418 6.62 10.58 -25.07
C ILE A 418 5.99 11.92 -24.65
N ASN A 419 6.39 12.43 -23.49
CA ASN A 419 5.84 13.66 -22.90
C ASN A 419 6.56 14.91 -23.41
N ASP A 420 7.87 14.78 -23.64
CA ASP A 420 8.69 15.76 -24.35
C ASP A 420 8.70 15.44 -25.86
N PHE A 421 8.15 16.34 -26.66
CA PHE A 421 8.04 16.14 -28.10
C PHE A 421 9.35 16.49 -28.84
N ASP A 422 10.26 17.21 -28.19
CA ASP A 422 11.56 17.61 -28.76
C ASP A 422 12.57 16.46 -28.73
N THR A 423 12.33 15.44 -27.88
CA THR A 423 13.11 14.19 -27.84
C THR A 423 13.25 13.58 -29.25
N LYS A 424 14.49 13.46 -29.74
CA LYS A 424 14.77 12.88 -31.06
C LYS A 424 14.68 11.36 -30.97
N ILE A 425 13.88 10.76 -31.87
CA ILE A 425 13.71 9.31 -31.98
C ILE A 425 14.03 8.93 -33.44
N PRO A 426 14.95 7.96 -33.69
CA PRO A 426 15.25 7.46 -35.04
C PRO A 426 13.97 7.13 -35.83
N GLY A 427 13.95 7.31 -37.14
CA GLY A 427 12.76 7.01 -37.95
C GLY A 427 11.53 7.93 -37.76
N ASN A 428 11.59 8.90 -36.85
CA ASN A 428 10.54 9.88 -36.57
C ASN A 428 9.14 9.24 -36.42
N PRO A 429 8.96 8.28 -35.48
CA PRO A 429 7.69 7.61 -35.27
C PRO A 429 6.62 8.60 -34.79
N LYS A 430 5.36 8.18 -34.86
CA LYS A 430 4.26 9.00 -34.36
C LYS A 430 4.40 9.17 -32.85
N LYS A 431 4.66 10.40 -32.40
CA LYS A 431 4.74 10.77 -30.98
C LYS A 431 3.35 11.09 -30.40
N VAL A 432 3.03 10.54 -29.24
CA VAL A 432 1.78 10.83 -28.51
C VAL A 432 2.05 11.17 -27.05
N LYS A 433 1.44 12.26 -26.56
CA LYS A 433 1.56 12.65 -25.15
C LYS A 433 0.74 11.72 -24.28
N ARG A 434 1.32 11.21 -23.19
CA ARG A 434 0.61 10.30 -22.29
C ARG A 434 -0.66 10.93 -21.73
N PHE A 435 -1.74 10.14 -21.66
CA PHE A 435 -3.09 10.58 -21.27
C PHE A 435 -3.70 11.73 -22.10
N SER A 436 -3.17 12.02 -23.29
CA SER A 436 -3.91 12.77 -24.31
C SER A 436 -5.04 11.91 -24.90
N LEU A 437 -6.01 12.52 -25.59
CA LEU A 437 -7.03 11.74 -26.31
C LEU A 437 -6.40 10.86 -27.40
N GLU A 438 -5.33 11.35 -28.05
CA GLU A 438 -4.61 10.58 -29.05
C GLU A 438 -3.93 9.36 -28.44
N TYR A 439 -3.35 9.47 -27.23
CA TYR A 439 -2.81 8.31 -26.50
C TYR A 439 -3.88 7.23 -26.26
N TYR A 440 -5.07 7.60 -25.79
CA TYR A 440 -6.17 6.65 -25.59
C TYR A 440 -6.62 6.00 -26.91
N LYS A 441 -6.57 6.75 -28.02
CA LYS A 441 -6.92 6.26 -29.35
C LYS A 441 -5.88 5.29 -29.89
N GLU A 442 -4.59 5.66 -29.86
CA GLU A 442 -3.51 4.78 -30.33
C GLU A 442 -3.44 3.52 -29.47
N TRP A 443 -3.53 3.64 -28.13
CA TRP A 443 -3.66 2.48 -27.26
C TRP A 443 -4.77 1.53 -27.71
N ALA A 444 -5.95 2.05 -28.04
CA ALA A 444 -7.08 1.21 -28.44
C ALA A 444 -6.91 0.56 -29.82
N CYS A 445 -6.04 1.10 -30.66
CA CYS A 445 -5.84 0.68 -32.04
C CYS A 445 -4.59 -0.19 -32.23
N SER A 446 -3.56 -0.07 -31.38
CA SER A 446 -2.31 -0.83 -31.55
C SER A 446 -2.49 -2.31 -31.28
N LYS A 447 -1.93 -3.16 -32.15
CA LYS A 447 -1.91 -4.62 -31.95
C LYS A 447 -0.94 -5.01 -30.85
N TYR A 448 0.23 -4.39 -30.84
CA TYR A 448 1.29 -4.66 -29.87
C TYR A 448 1.50 -3.45 -28.97
N ILE A 449 1.67 -3.70 -27.67
CA ILE A 449 1.90 -2.68 -26.63
C ILE A 449 3.14 -3.10 -25.86
N VAL A 450 4.22 -2.32 -25.92
CA VAL A 450 5.51 -2.61 -25.28
C VAL A 450 5.79 -1.59 -24.20
N ILE A 451 5.81 -2.02 -22.94
CA ILE A 451 5.92 -1.14 -21.76
C ILE A 451 6.86 -1.74 -20.72
N ASN A 452 7.64 -0.91 -20.02
CA ASN A 452 8.56 -1.32 -18.94
C ASN A 452 8.04 -1.05 -17.51
N GLY A 453 6.94 -0.32 -17.39
CA GLY A 453 6.26 -0.02 -16.13
C GLY A 453 4.92 -0.71 -15.96
N ARG A 454 4.23 -0.39 -14.86
CA ARG A 454 2.84 -0.83 -14.66
C ARG A 454 1.90 -0.08 -15.60
N GLN A 455 0.96 -0.81 -16.19
CA GLN A 455 -0.19 -0.23 -16.87
C GLN A 455 -1.00 0.64 -15.90
N ASN A 456 -1.64 1.68 -16.44
CA ASN A 456 -2.62 2.43 -15.67
C ASN A 456 -3.98 1.71 -15.69
N ASP A 457 -4.56 1.45 -14.52
CA ASP A 457 -5.88 0.80 -14.32
C ASP A 457 -7.06 1.48 -15.04
N ARG A 458 -6.86 2.65 -15.67
CA ARG A 458 -7.87 3.36 -16.48
C ARG A 458 -7.98 2.84 -17.91
N LEU A 459 -7.03 2.03 -18.36
CA LEU A 459 -7.00 1.41 -19.68
C LEU A 459 -7.29 -0.08 -19.54
N THR A 460 -8.01 -0.65 -20.48
CA THR A 460 -8.31 -2.09 -20.50
C THR A 460 -7.76 -2.68 -21.78
N LYS A 461 -6.97 -3.74 -21.71
CA LYS A 461 -6.49 -4.42 -22.92
C LYS A 461 -7.68 -5.10 -23.62
N LYS A 462 -7.74 -5.00 -24.94
CA LYS A 462 -8.68 -5.81 -25.74
C LYS A 462 -8.11 -7.22 -25.91
N THR A 463 -8.97 -8.22 -26.00
CA THR A 463 -8.57 -9.64 -26.17
C THR A 463 -7.62 -9.88 -27.34
N ASN A 464 -7.73 -9.10 -28.42
CA ASN A 464 -6.90 -9.28 -29.61
C ASN A 464 -5.60 -8.44 -29.60
N GLN A 465 -5.29 -7.72 -28.52
CA GLN A 465 -4.02 -7.01 -28.34
C GLN A 465 -3.01 -7.88 -27.62
N ILE A 466 -1.73 -7.66 -27.93
CA ILE A 466 -0.59 -8.33 -27.34
C ILE A 466 0.17 -7.30 -26.49
N TYR A 467 0.13 -7.47 -25.17
CA TYR A 467 0.87 -6.67 -24.21
C TYR A 467 2.17 -7.39 -23.86
N ILE A 468 3.28 -6.68 -24.08
CA ILE A 468 4.64 -7.11 -23.79
C ILE A 468 5.17 -6.24 -22.66
N SER A 469 5.24 -6.83 -21.47
CA SER A 469 5.86 -6.20 -20.32
C SER A 469 7.35 -6.49 -20.34
N THR A 470 8.17 -5.46 -20.48
CA THR A 470 9.63 -5.60 -20.37
C THR A 470 10.10 -5.55 -18.92
N TRP A 471 9.24 -5.11 -17.99
CA TRP A 471 9.66 -4.67 -16.65
C TRP A 471 10.90 -3.78 -16.71
N HIS A 472 11.61 -3.55 -15.61
CA HIS A 472 12.69 -2.55 -15.57
C HIS A 472 13.88 -2.95 -14.70
N GLY A 473 14.09 -4.25 -14.48
CA GLY A 473 15.30 -4.73 -13.81
C GLY A 473 15.12 -5.98 -12.97
N THR A 474 16.26 -6.62 -12.69
CA THR A 474 16.38 -7.71 -11.72
C THR A 474 15.93 -7.23 -10.33
N PRO A 475 14.93 -7.88 -9.70
CA PRO A 475 14.40 -7.45 -8.40
C PRO A 475 15.42 -7.61 -7.26
N LEU A 476 15.82 -6.51 -6.63
CA LEU A 476 16.50 -6.52 -5.32
C LEU A 476 15.50 -6.53 -4.16
N LYS A 477 14.52 -5.62 -4.22
CA LYS A 477 13.51 -5.37 -3.19
C LYS A 477 12.29 -6.23 -3.47
N LYS A 478 11.55 -6.68 -2.43
CA LYS A 478 10.31 -7.43 -2.65
C LYS A 478 9.29 -6.60 -3.42
N LEU A 479 8.65 -7.26 -4.40
CA LEU A 479 7.70 -6.65 -5.33
C LEU A 479 6.32 -7.30 -5.19
N GLY A 480 5.29 -6.56 -5.57
CA GLY A 480 3.95 -7.12 -5.77
C GLY A 480 3.38 -7.86 -4.56
N LEU A 481 3.02 -9.12 -4.75
CA LEU A 481 2.44 -10.01 -3.74
C LEU A 481 3.43 -10.42 -2.65
N ASP A 482 4.73 -10.40 -2.95
CA ASP A 482 5.79 -10.79 -2.01
C ASP A 482 6.08 -9.69 -0.98
N ILE A 483 5.51 -8.49 -1.16
CA ILE A 483 5.60 -7.42 -0.17
C ILE A 483 4.82 -7.87 1.07
N GLY A 484 5.57 -8.12 2.16
CA GLY A 484 5.00 -8.52 3.45
C GLY A 484 4.24 -7.38 4.13
N ASN A 485 4.83 -6.17 4.15
CA ASN A 485 4.22 -4.97 4.72
C ASN A 485 3.89 -3.99 3.61
N VAL A 486 2.62 -3.90 3.25
CA VAL A 486 2.18 -2.87 2.32
C VAL A 486 2.11 -1.55 3.09
N HIS A 487 3.23 -0.80 3.16
CA HIS A 487 3.23 0.61 3.60
C HIS A 487 2.39 1.53 2.67
N SER A 488 1.70 0.96 1.67
CA SER A 488 0.96 1.70 0.66
C SER A 488 -0.47 2.02 1.12
N MET A 489 -0.98 3.15 0.65
CA MET A 489 -2.31 3.68 0.98
C MET A 489 -3.51 2.84 0.51
N ASP A 490 -3.29 1.76 -0.24
CA ASP A 490 -4.36 0.93 -0.78
C ASP A 490 -4.27 -0.53 -0.30
N PRO A 491 -5.20 -0.99 0.56
CA PRO A 491 -5.27 -2.40 0.97
C PRO A 491 -5.60 -3.34 -0.22
N ASN A 492 -5.97 -2.80 -1.38
CA ASN A 492 -6.19 -3.56 -2.61
C ASN A 492 -4.98 -3.52 -3.56
N ILE A 493 -3.81 -2.99 -3.17
CA ILE A 493 -2.66 -2.93 -4.08
C ILE A 493 -2.27 -4.31 -4.61
N LYS A 494 -2.37 -5.36 -3.77
CA LYS A 494 -2.16 -6.76 -4.17
C LYS A 494 -3.14 -7.20 -5.27
N LYS A 495 -4.41 -6.74 -5.23
CA LYS A 495 -5.38 -6.99 -6.31
C LYS A 495 -5.01 -6.25 -7.59
N SER A 496 -4.49 -5.02 -7.49
CA SER A 496 -3.99 -4.28 -8.65
C SER A 496 -2.81 -5.03 -9.29
N TYR A 497 -1.87 -5.56 -8.49
CA TYR A 497 -0.76 -6.37 -9.00
C TYR A 497 -1.24 -7.63 -9.75
N ILE A 498 -2.20 -8.37 -9.19
CA ILE A 498 -2.82 -9.53 -9.85
C ILE A 498 -3.52 -9.11 -11.15
N HIS A 499 -4.26 -8.01 -11.13
CA HIS A 499 -4.98 -7.53 -12.31
C HIS A 499 -4.01 -7.14 -13.43
N VAL A 500 -2.96 -6.39 -13.10
CA VAL A 500 -1.93 -5.98 -14.06
C VAL A 500 -1.22 -7.20 -14.65
N GLY A 501 -0.84 -8.19 -13.83
CA GLY A 501 -0.22 -9.43 -14.31
C GLY A 501 -1.08 -10.18 -15.33
N LYS A 502 -2.40 -10.21 -15.13
CA LYS A 502 -3.36 -10.86 -16.06
C LYS A 502 -3.50 -10.18 -17.41
N GLU A 503 -3.14 -8.89 -17.52
CA GLU A 503 -3.21 -8.17 -18.80
C GLU A 503 -2.00 -8.46 -19.69
N TRP A 504 -0.89 -8.95 -19.13
CA TRP A 504 0.34 -9.22 -19.87
C TRP A 504 0.26 -10.55 -20.65
N ASP A 505 0.55 -10.51 -21.95
CA ASP A 505 0.71 -11.73 -22.74
C ASP A 505 2.13 -12.29 -22.65
N TYR A 506 3.12 -11.39 -22.58
CA TYR A 506 4.52 -11.72 -22.38
C TYR A 506 5.15 -10.87 -21.28
N LEU A 507 6.00 -11.49 -20.46
CA LEU A 507 6.86 -10.82 -19.48
C LEU A 507 8.32 -11.16 -19.75
N ILE A 508 9.16 -10.16 -20.02
CA ILE A 508 10.59 -10.38 -20.26
C ILE A 508 11.33 -10.51 -18.92
N SER A 509 12.22 -11.50 -18.84
CA SER A 509 13.05 -11.78 -17.67
C SER A 509 14.53 -11.84 -18.05
N PRO A 510 15.42 -11.23 -17.24
CA PRO A 510 16.85 -11.21 -17.50
C PRO A 510 17.59 -12.49 -17.09
N ASN A 511 17.04 -13.28 -16.17
CA ASN A 511 17.69 -14.45 -15.57
C ASN A 511 16.67 -15.31 -14.81
N GLU A 512 17.05 -16.57 -14.53
CA GLU A 512 16.22 -17.54 -13.79
C GLU A 512 15.76 -17.02 -12.42
N TYR A 513 16.65 -16.30 -11.71
CA TYR A 513 16.32 -15.67 -10.43
C TYR A 513 15.13 -14.70 -10.56
N SER A 514 15.15 -13.83 -11.56
CA SER A 514 14.07 -12.87 -11.81
C SER A 514 12.81 -13.56 -12.29
N THR A 515 12.92 -14.62 -13.10
CA THR A 515 11.78 -15.42 -13.56
C THR A 515 10.97 -15.96 -12.39
N ASN A 516 11.65 -16.57 -11.41
CA ASN A 516 11.00 -17.13 -10.23
C ASN A 516 10.32 -16.06 -9.38
N ILE A 517 10.98 -14.91 -9.17
CA ILE A 517 10.43 -13.80 -8.40
C ILE A 517 9.24 -13.16 -9.10
N LEU A 518 9.37 -12.80 -10.38
CA LEU A 518 8.33 -12.10 -11.13
C LEU A 518 7.06 -12.95 -11.23
N LYS A 519 7.22 -14.28 -11.35
CA LYS A 519 6.11 -15.24 -11.30
C LYS A 519 5.33 -15.16 -9.98
N SER A 520 6.04 -15.16 -8.84
CA SER A 520 5.42 -15.04 -7.51
C SER A 520 4.83 -13.64 -7.29
N ALA A 521 5.63 -12.59 -7.49
CA ALA A 521 5.30 -11.21 -7.19
C ALA A 521 4.06 -10.72 -7.96
N PHE A 522 3.80 -11.21 -9.17
CA PHE A 522 2.64 -10.80 -9.97
C PHE A 522 1.56 -11.88 -10.10
N ALA A 523 1.72 -13.03 -9.45
CA ALA A 523 0.90 -14.23 -9.69
C ALA A 523 0.73 -14.50 -11.20
N TYR A 524 1.84 -14.38 -11.93
CA TYR A 524 1.84 -14.44 -13.38
C TYR A 524 1.85 -15.88 -13.87
N ASP A 525 0.85 -16.25 -14.64
CA ASP A 525 0.68 -17.59 -15.23
C ASP A 525 0.86 -17.59 -16.76
N GLY A 526 1.15 -16.43 -17.35
CA GLY A 526 1.45 -16.29 -18.78
C GLY A 526 2.90 -16.65 -19.13
N GLU A 527 3.31 -16.30 -20.35
CA GLU A 527 4.62 -16.66 -20.88
C GLU A 527 5.72 -15.70 -20.43
N ILE A 528 6.70 -16.21 -19.67
CA ILE A 528 7.91 -15.46 -19.33
C ILE A 528 8.99 -15.73 -20.37
N LEU A 529 9.53 -14.66 -20.96
CA LEU A 529 10.62 -14.69 -21.92
C LEU A 529 11.94 -14.47 -21.19
N GLU A 530 12.51 -15.54 -20.65
CA GLU A 530 13.84 -15.54 -20.03
C GLU A 530 14.93 -15.51 -21.11
N MET A 531 15.28 -14.29 -21.55
CA MET A 531 16.11 -14.09 -22.76
C MET A 531 17.13 -12.95 -22.63
N GLY A 532 17.40 -12.47 -21.41
CA GLY A 532 18.18 -11.25 -21.16
C GLY A 532 17.35 -9.98 -21.33
N TYR A 533 17.95 -8.81 -21.08
CA TYR A 533 17.28 -7.53 -21.30
C TYR A 533 17.73 -6.85 -22.61
N PRO A 534 16.78 -6.42 -23.46
CA PRO A 534 17.08 -5.59 -24.64
C PRO A 534 17.97 -4.39 -24.33
N ARG A 535 17.77 -3.73 -23.17
CA ARG A 535 18.58 -2.57 -22.77
C ARG A 535 20.05 -2.88 -22.48
N ASN A 536 20.38 -4.14 -22.23
CA ASN A 536 21.74 -4.57 -21.96
C ASN A 536 22.48 -4.93 -23.26
N ASP A 537 21.80 -5.03 -24.41
CA ASP A 537 22.45 -5.38 -25.68
C ASP A 537 23.58 -4.41 -26.06
N ILE A 538 23.40 -3.13 -25.75
CA ILE A 538 24.40 -2.08 -26.01
C ILE A 538 25.70 -2.32 -25.24
N LEU A 539 25.65 -3.00 -24.08
CA LEU A 539 26.82 -3.29 -23.24
C LEU A 539 27.80 -4.27 -23.90
N TYR A 540 27.34 -4.99 -24.92
CA TYR A 540 28.12 -5.97 -25.69
C TYR A 540 28.45 -5.48 -27.10
N ASN A 541 27.56 -4.70 -27.71
CA ASN A 541 27.64 -4.35 -29.13
C ASN A 541 28.18 -2.94 -29.41
N ALA A 542 28.32 -2.08 -28.40
CA ALA A 542 28.77 -0.70 -28.62
C ALA A 542 30.22 -0.64 -29.13
N ASP A 543 30.45 0.22 -30.13
CA ASP A 543 31.77 0.53 -30.64
C ASP A 543 32.37 1.79 -29.97
N GLU A 544 33.67 2.02 -30.20
CA GLU A 544 34.36 3.21 -29.68
C GLU A 544 33.75 4.52 -30.18
N LYS A 545 33.15 4.53 -31.37
CA LYS A 545 32.51 5.73 -31.93
C LYS A 545 31.29 6.13 -31.10
N LYS A 546 30.45 5.17 -30.71
CA LYS A 546 29.30 5.41 -29.83
C LYS A 546 29.77 5.91 -28.46
N ILE A 547 30.80 5.30 -27.88
CA ILE A 547 31.38 5.74 -26.59
C ILE A 547 31.88 7.19 -26.68
N ASN A 548 32.65 7.52 -27.72
CA ASN A 548 33.18 8.87 -27.91
C ASN A 548 32.07 9.90 -28.19
N HIS A 549 31.01 9.50 -28.90
CA HIS A 549 29.86 10.37 -29.13
C HIS A 549 29.11 10.69 -27.83
N ILE A 550 28.90 9.70 -26.94
CA ILE A 550 28.27 9.93 -25.63
C ILE A 550 29.12 10.88 -24.78
N LYS A 551 30.45 10.68 -24.75
CA LYS A 551 31.36 11.59 -24.02
C LYS A 551 31.33 13.01 -24.59
N TYR A 552 31.27 13.15 -25.91
CA TYR A 552 31.16 14.44 -26.59
C TYR A 552 29.83 15.14 -26.26
N ASP A 553 28.71 14.43 -26.32
CA ASP A 553 27.37 14.99 -26.03
C ASP A 553 27.23 15.45 -24.57
N LEU A 554 27.99 14.85 -23.66
CA LEU A 554 28.06 15.21 -22.25
C LEU A 554 29.18 16.22 -21.93
N GLU A 555 29.94 16.67 -22.94
CA GLU A 555 31.06 17.61 -22.79
C GLU A 555 32.11 17.15 -21.74
N LEU A 556 32.43 15.86 -21.75
CA LEU A 556 33.34 15.24 -20.78
C LEU A 556 34.80 15.31 -21.24
N ASP A 557 35.70 15.38 -20.27
CA ASP A 557 37.14 15.23 -20.50
C ASP A 557 37.47 13.78 -20.88
N ASN A 558 38.12 13.58 -22.03
CA ASN A 558 38.44 12.25 -22.56
C ASN A 558 39.60 11.58 -21.83
N ASP A 559 40.45 12.34 -21.15
CA ASP A 559 41.66 11.83 -20.49
C ASP A 559 41.38 11.32 -19.06
N LYS A 560 40.23 11.69 -18.48
CA LYS A 560 39.83 11.26 -17.13
C LYS A 560 38.99 9.99 -17.14
N LYS A 561 39.18 9.19 -16.09
CA LYS A 561 38.34 8.03 -15.78
C LYS A 561 36.99 8.50 -15.22
N ILE A 562 35.93 7.73 -15.44
CA ILE A 562 34.57 8.14 -15.12
C ILE A 562 34.00 7.26 -14.00
N ILE A 563 33.47 7.90 -12.95
CA ILE A 563 32.72 7.28 -11.87
C ILE A 563 31.24 7.59 -12.10
N LEU A 564 30.37 6.58 -12.12
CA LEU A 564 28.93 6.80 -12.07
C LEU A 564 28.43 6.61 -10.63
N TYR A 565 27.78 7.62 -10.07
CA TYR A 565 27.11 7.51 -8.78
C TYR A 565 25.59 7.52 -8.97
N ALA A 566 24.94 6.40 -8.63
CA ALA A 566 23.52 6.17 -8.83
C ALA A 566 22.84 5.65 -7.54
N PRO A 567 22.59 6.53 -6.55
CA PRO A 567 21.94 6.16 -5.29
C PRO A 567 20.43 5.96 -5.45
N THR A 568 19.82 5.18 -4.58
CA THR A 568 18.36 5.05 -4.51
C THR A 568 17.69 6.21 -3.76
N TRP A 569 16.45 6.50 -4.14
CA TRP A 569 15.61 7.47 -3.44
C TRP A 569 15.25 7.00 -2.02
N ARG A 570 15.14 7.95 -1.08
CA ARG A 570 14.78 7.76 0.33
C ARG A 570 13.45 8.46 0.62
N ASP A 571 12.42 7.70 1.02
CA ASP A 571 11.07 8.24 1.29
C ASP A 571 11.03 9.08 2.58
N ASP A 572 11.91 8.80 3.53
CA ASP A 572 12.04 9.41 4.85
C ASP A 572 12.77 10.77 4.86
N GLU A 573 13.33 11.19 3.72
CA GLU A 573 13.94 12.52 3.56
C GLU A 573 12.95 13.57 2.99
N TYR A 574 11.65 13.24 2.95
CA TYR A 574 10.57 14.13 2.52
C TYR A 574 9.95 14.89 3.70
N TYR A 575 10.33 16.16 3.88
CA TYR A 575 9.72 17.07 4.87
C TYR A 575 8.72 18.01 4.18
N GLY A 576 7.45 17.60 4.11
CA GLY A 576 6.32 18.47 3.78
C GLY A 576 6.29 19.08 2.36
N ALA A 577 5.17 19.74 2.04
CA ALA A 577 4.96 20.37 0.74
C ALA A 577 5.86 21.61 0.56
N GLY A 578 7.03 21.42 -0.07
CA GLY A 578 7.84 22.51 -0.63
C GLY A 578 9.21 22.76 0.02
N GLN A 579 9.66 21.95 0.98
CA GLN A 579 11.02 22.03 1.53
C GLN A 579 11.73 20.68 1.46
N MET A 580 12.16 20.30 0.26
CA MET A 580 13.05 19.15 0.07
C MET A 580 14.50 19.57 0.37
N LYS A 581 15.16 18.87 1.31
CA LYS A 581 16.61 18.90 1.48
C LYS A 581 17.16 17.48 1.44
N PHE A 582 17.12 16.84 0.26
CA PHE A 582 18.01 15.71 0.04
C PHE A 582 19.44 16.26 0.05
N GLN A 583 20.25 15.85 1.01
CA GLN A 583 21.67 16.21 1.06
C GLN A 583 22.47 15.00 0.63
N LEU A 584 23.20 15.13 -0.49
CA LEU A 584 24.12 14.12 -0.97
C LEU A 584 25.07 13.73 0.17
N LYS A 585 24.98 12.48 0.65
CA LYS A 585 25.84 11.99 1.75
C LYS A 585 27.27 11.72 1.32
N LEU A 586 27.51 11.66 0.01
CA LEU A 586 28.85 11.52 -0.56
C LEU A 586 29.46 12.91 -0.71
N ASP A 587 30.57 13.17 -0.01
CA ASP A 587 31.19 14.50 0.03
C ASP A 587 32.01 14.77 -1.25
N LEU A 588 31.40 15.49 -2.20
CA LEU A 588 32.01 15.78 -3.50
C LEU A 588 33.30 16.60 -3.40
N ALA A 589 33.43 17.48 -2.40
CA ALA A 589 34.62 18.30 -2.24
C ALA A 589 35.83 17.44 -1.88
N LYS A 590 35.64 16.49 -0.95
CA LYS A 590 36.68 15.50 -0.59
C LYS A 590 37.05 14.58 -1.75
N LEU A 591 36.05 14.13 -2.53
CA LEU A 591 36.32 13.35 -3.74
C LEU A 591 37.14 14.15 -4.76
N LYS A 592 36.78 15.41 -5.00
CA LYS A 592 37.52 16.29 -5.93
C LYS A 592 38.96 16.49 -5.48
N GLU A 593 39.19 16.76 -4.20
CA GLU A 593 40.53 16.92 -3.63
C GLU A 593 41.38 15.65 -3.80
N SER A 594 40.78 14.47 -3.62
CA SER A 594 41.52 13.20 -3.62
C SER A 594 41.66 12.52 -4.99
N LEU A 595 40.73 12.77 -5.91
CA LEU A 595 40.57 12.00 -7.15
C LEU A 595 40.43 12.89 -8.40
N GLY A 596 40.29 14.21 -8.25
CA GLY A 596 39.92 15.12 -9.34
C GLY A 596 40.92 15.23 -10.48
N ASP A 597 42.18 14.84 -10.27
CA ASP A 597 43.21 14.82 -11.32
C ASP A 597 43.03 13.62 -12.27
N GLU A 598 42.54 12.49 -11.77
CA GLU A 598 42.39 11.24 -12.55
C GLU A 598 40.94 10.92 -12.93
N TYR A 599 39.97 11.40 -12.15
CA TYR A 599 38.58 11.02 -12.26
C TYR A 599 37.64 12.21 -12.42
N ILE A 600 36.50 11.95 -13.06
CA ILE A 600 35.28 12.74 -12.98
C ILE A 600 34.13 11.87 -12.46
N ILE A 601 33.10 12.49 -11.90
CA ILE A 601 31.93 11.81 -11.36
C ILE A 601 30.63 12.27 -12.06
N LEU A 602 29.85 11.29 -12.52
CA LEU A 602 28.52 11.49 -13.08
C LEU A 602 27.48 11.17 -11.99
N LEU A 603 26.63 12.14 -11.68
CA LEU A 603 25.59 12.02 -10.66
C LEU A 603 24.26 11.67 -11.34
N ARG A 604 23.77 10.46 -11.09
CA ARG A 604 22.46 9.97 -11.56
C ARG A 604 21.51 9.84 -10.38
N THR A 605 20.96 10.97 -9.95
CA THR A 605 20.00 11.02 -8.83
C THR A 605 18.56 10.92 -9.33
N HIS A 606 17.63 10.74 -8.39
CA HIS A 606 16.20 10.73 -8.70
C HIS A 606 15.74 12.12 -9.17
N TYR A 607 14.77 12.20 -10.09
CA TYR A 607 14.35 13.47 -10.71
C TYR A 607 13.82 14.52 -9.71
N PHE A 608 13.27 14.11 -8.57
CA PHE A 608 12.86 15.04 -7.50
C PHE A 608 14.05 15.73 -6.80
N ILE A 609 15.27 15.20 -6.95
CA ILE A 609 16.51 15.73 -6.37
C ILE A 609 17.29 16.53 -7.41
N ALA A 610 17.27 16.09 -8.66
CA ALA A 610 18.08 16.64 -9.75
C ALA A 610 17.98 18.18 -9.85
N ASP A 611 16.78 18.75 -9.69
CA ASP A 611 16.56 20.21 -9.77
C ASP A 611 17.13 21.00 -8.57
N HIS A 612 17.72 20.33 -7.57
CA HIS A 612 18.20 20.90 -6.32
C HIS A 612 19.66 20.53 -5.97
N LEU A 613 20.41 19.89 -6.86
CA LEU A 613 21.83 19.60 -6.64
C LEU A 613 22.66 20.89 -6.75
N ASP A 614 23.30 21.29 -5.66
CA ASP A 614 24.32 22.35 -5.66
C ASP A 614 25.68 21.73 -5.96
N LEU A 615 26.22 22.03 -7.14
CA LEU A 615 27.54 21.58 -7.61
C LEU A 615 28.60 22.68 -7.52
N SER A 616 28.30 23.79 -6.85
CA SER A 616 29.24 24.92 -6.70
C SER A 616 30.56 24.46 -6.09
N GLY A 617 31.68 24.79 -6.74
CA GLY A 617 33.02 24.39 -6.32
C GLY A 617 33.46 23.00 -6.82
N CYS A 618 32.57 22.23 -7.46
CA CYS A 618 32.86 20.93 -8.08
C CYS A 618 32.84 20.96 -9.62
N GLU A 619 32.89 22.15 -10.23
CA GLU A 619 32.89 22.31 -11.68
C GLU A 619 34.10 21.62 -12.31
N GLY A 620 33.89 21.00 -13.48
CA GLY A 620 34.89 20.19 -14.19
C GLY A 620 35.23 18.86 -13.52
N PHE A 621 34.56 18.50 -12.42
CA PHE A 621 34.71 17.24 -11.72
C PHE A 621 33.38 16.48 -11.60
N ALA A 622 32.32 17.14 -11.11
CA ALA A 622 31.00 16.54 -10.94
C ALA A 622 30.01 17.03 -12.00
N TYR A 623 29.29 16.10 -12.63
CA TYR A 623 28.32 16.36 -13.68
C TYR A 623 26.96 15.79 -13.30
N ASP A 624 25.90 16.60 -13.30
CA ASP A 624 24.53 16.10 -13.13
C ASP A 624 24.03 15.50 -14.45
N VAL A 625 23.86 14.18 -14.45
CA VAL A 625 23.33 13.41 -15.58
C VAL A 625 21.96 12.81 -15.26
N SER A 626 21.26 13.30 -14.23
CA SER A 626 19.97 12.77 -13.77
C SER A 626 18.87 12.84 -14.83
N LYS A 627 18.95 13.80 -15.76
CA LYS A 627 18.01 13.98 -16.89
C LYS A 627 18.43 13.30 -18.19
N TYR A 628 19.61 12.66 -18.23
CA TYR A 628 20.06 11.93 -19.41
C TYR A 628 19.07 10.79 -19.74
N ASN A 629 18.76 10.56 -21.01
CA ASN A 629 17.66 9.64 -21.34
C ASN A 629 17.95 8.20 -20.96
N ASP A 630 19.13 7.70 -21.32
CA ASP A 630 19.45 6.28 -21.26
C ASP A 630 20.65 5.99 -20.34
N ILE A 631 20.38 5.29 -19.24
CA ILE A 631 21.41 4.95 -18.26
C ILE A 631 22.39 3.88 -18.78
N ALA A 632 21.98 3.04 -19.74
CA ALA A 632 22.86 2.02 -20.31
C ALA A 632 24.06 2.65 -21.05
N GLU A 633 23.84 3.81 -21.69
CA GLU A 633 24.91 4.61 -22.30
C GLU A 633 25.87 5.19 -21.26
N LEU A 634 25.37 5.56 -20.07
CA LEU A 634 26.22 6.01 -18.96
C LEU A 634 27.07 4.86 -18.40
N TYR A 635 26.55 3.64 -18.36
CA TYR A 635 27.33 2.47 -17.93
C TYR A 635 28.54 2.24 -18.83
N LEU A 636 28.35 2.33 -20.16
CA LEU A 636 29.41 2.11 -21.15
C LEU A 636 30.63 2.99 -20.91
N ILE A 637 30.40 4.29 -20.70
CA ILE A 637 31.48 5.27 -20.52
C ILE A 637 32.10 5.22 -19.12
N SER A 638 31.44 4.60 -18.14
CA SER A 638 31.87 4.59 -16.74
C SER A 638 32.87 3.49 -16.45
N ASN A 639 33.90 3.79 -15.66
CA ASN A 639 34.91 2.85 -15.19
C ASN A 639 34.52 2.19 -13.86
N ILE A 640 33.80 2.90 -13.00
CA ILE A 640 33.37 2.44 -11.67
C ILE A 640 31.90 2.83 -11.47
N LEU A 641 31.11 1.94 -10.89
CA LEU A 641 29.78 2.26 -10.37
C LEU A 641 29.83 2.40 -8.84
N ILE A 642 29.31 3.49 -8.33
CA ILE A 642 28.95 3.66 -6.92
C ILE A 642 27.43 3.62 -6.82
N THR A 643 26.89 2.73 -6.00
CA THR A 643 25.44 2.63 -5.78
C THR A 643 25.15 2.13 -4.36
N ASP A 644 23.88 1.86 -4.05
CA ASP A 644 23.42 1.34 -2.76
C ASP A 644 22.47 0.15 -2.96
N TYR A 645 21.17 0.35 -2.80
CA TYR A 645 20.10 -0.64 -2.92
C TYR A 645 19.37 -0.50 -4.26
N SER A 646 20.08 -0.10 -5.31
CA SER A 646 19.54 0.10 -6.65
C SER A 646 19.68 -1.16 -7.48
N SER A 647 18.70 -1.50 -8.34
CA SER A 647 18.84 -2.65 -9.25
C SER A 647 19.87 -2.43 -10.37
N VAL A 648 20.41 -1.21 -10.53
CA VAL A 648 21.34 -0.85 -11.61
C VAL A 648 22.64 -1.65 -11.58
N PHE A 649 23.07 -2.14 -10.41
CA PHE A 649 24.30 -2.95 -10.33
C PHE A 649 24.15 -4.31 -11.02
N PHE A 650 22.93 -4.86 -11.16
CA PHE A 650 22.72 -6.08 -11.94
C PHE A 650 23.02 -5.85 -13.42
N ASP A 651 22.61 -4.72 -13.98
CA ASP A 651 22.87 -4.39 -15.39
C ASP A 651 24.34 -4.01 -15.60
N PHE A 652 24.90 -3.17 -14.72
CA PHE A 652 26.30 -2.74 -14.80
C PHE A 652 27.27 -3.91 -14.69
N ALA A 653 26.89 -4.96 -13.96
CA ALA A 653 27.74 -6.13 -13.76
C ALA A 653 28.14 -6.82 -15.08
N ASN A 654 27.33 -6.70 -16.14
CA ASN A 654 27.62 -7.20 -17.48
C ASN A 654 28.97 -6.69 -18.03
N LEU A 655 29.40 -5.48 -17.64
CA LEU A 655 30.66 -4.88 -18.09
C LEU A 655 31.90 -5.44 -17.38
N LYS A 656 31.73 -6.30 -16.36
CA LYS A 656 32.82 -6.81 -15.51
C LYS A 656 33.72 -5.70 -14.94
N LYS A 657 33.11 -4.57 -14.57
CA LYS A 657 33.77 -3.38 -14.01
C LYS A 657 33.49 -3.27 -12.50
N PRO A 658 34.38 -2.64 -11.71
CA PRO A 658 34.19 -2.52 -10.26
C PRO A 658 32.87 -1.83 -9.85
N ILE A 659 32.25 -2.36 -8.80
CA ILE A 659 31.03 -1.81 -8.18
C ILE A 659 31.32 -1.58 -6.69
N LEU A 660 31.02 -0.38 -6.19
CA LEU A 660 31.19 0.03 -4.80
C LEU A 660 29.81 0.34 -4.20
N TYR A 661 29.52 -0.20 -3.01
CA TYR A 661 28.20 -0.10 -2.38
C TYR A 661 28.22 0.90 -1.21
N TYR A 662 27.84 2.16 -1.46
CA TYR A 662 27.77 3.20 -0.43
C TYR A 662 26.48 3.08 0.40
N THR A 663 26.54 2.29 1.46
CA THR A 663 25.41 1.82 2.29
C THR A 663 25.46 2.43 3.69
N TYR A 664 25.53 3.77 3.74
CA TYR A 664 25.65 4.56 4.99
C TYR A 664 24.50 4.36 5.99
N ASP A 665 23.37 3.80 5.54
CA ASP A 665 22.13 3.64 6.29
C ASP A 665 21.59 2.20 6.28
N LEU A 666 22.44 1.19 6.04
CA LEU A 666 22.03 -0.21 5.87
C LEU A 666 21.13 -0.74 6.98
N GLU A 667 21.50 -0.50 8.25
CA GLU A 667 20.72 -0.99 9.40
C GLU A 667 19.31 -0.38 9.43
N LYS A 668 19.20 0.92 9.10
CA LYS A 668 17.92 1.63 9.00
C LYS A 668 17.10 1.13 7.81
N TYR A 669 17.74 0.97 6.66
CA TYR A 669 17.09 0.61 5.40
C TYR A 669 16.52 -0.82 5.45
N GLU A 670 17.24 -1.78 6.03
CA GLU A 670 16.81 -3.18 6.14
C GLU A 670 15.58 -3.35 7.05
N SER A 671 15.49 -2.58 8.13
CA SER A 671 14.39 -2.66 9.10
C SER A 671 13.09 -1.99 8.64
N LEU A 672 13.18 -0.95 7.81
CA LEU A 672 12.04 -0.12 7.38
C LEU A 672 11.43 -0.53 6.03
N LEU A 673 12.16 -1.26 5.18
CA LEU A 673 11.75 -1.48 3.80
C LEU A 673 11.29 -2.90 3.54
N ARG A 674 10.64 -3.07 2.39
CA ARG A 674 9.82 -4.22 1.93
C ARG A 674 10.55 -5.58 1.92
N GLY A 675 11.75 -5.68 2.48
CA GLY A 675 12.65 -6.82 2.46
C GLY A 675 13.45 -6.88 1.16
N PHE A 676 14.63 -7.50 1.23
CA PHE A 676 15.40 -7.89 0.05
C PHE A 676 15.15 -9.37 -0.29
N TYR A 677 15.37 -9.72 -1.56
CA TYR A 677 15.37 -11.11 -2.02
C TYR A 677 16.76 -11.79 -1.93
N ILE A 678 17.82 -10.98 -1.89
CA ILE A 678 19.21 -11.45 -1.68
C ILE A 678 19.78 -10.87 -0.38
N ASP A 679 20.83 -11.49 0.14
CA ASP A 679 21.57 -10.96 1.27
C ASP A 679 22.65 -10.01 0.76
N ILE A 680 22.39 -8.70 0.87
CA ILE A 680 23.32 -7.68 0.37
C ILE A 680 24.70 -7.73 1.04
N ARG A 681 24.81 -8.31 2.24
CA ARG A 681 26.10 -8.42 2.96
C ARG A 681 27.01 -9.47 2.35
N ASN A 682 26.42 -10.48 1.74
CA ASN A 682 27.13 -11.68 1.30
C ASN A 682 27.14 -11.85 -0.23
N ASP A 683 26.06 -11.44 -0.91
CA ASP A 683 25.80 -11.81 -2.31
C ASP A 683 26.29 -10.78 -3.34
N VAL A 684 26.69 -9.56 -2.93
CA VAL A 684 27.07 -8.50 -3.87
C VAL A 684 28.55 -8.53 -4.27
N PRO A 685 28.89 -8.20 -5.53
CA PRO A 685 30.24 -8.29 -6.08
C PRO A 685 31.10 -7.05 -5.80
N GLY A 686 31.12 -6.57 -4.56
CA GLY A 686 31.91 -5.40 -4.17
C GLY A 686 31.82 -5.06 -2.68
N PRO A 687 32.63 -4.13 -2.19
CA PRO A 687 32.65 -3.77 -0.78
C PRO A 687 31.44 -2.91 -0.39
N LEU A 688 30.95 -3.15 0.84
CA LEU A 688 29.97 -2.27 1.51
C LEU A 688 30.73 -1.18 2.27
N LEU A 689 30.45 0.07 1.92
CA LEU A 689 31.16 1.26 2.41
C LEU A 689 30.16 2.18 3.10
N LYS A 690 30.52 2.71 4.26
CA LYS A 690 29.66 3.58 5.09
C LYS A 690 30.09 5.03 5.08
N THR A 691 31.34 5.33 4.74
CA THR A 691 31.90 6.69 4.76
C THR A 691 32.49 7.11 3.42
N THR A 692 32.62 8.42 3.21
CA THR A 692 33.24 8.96 1.98
C THR A 692 34.73 8.60 1.91
N GLU A 693 35.42 8.54 3.06
CA GLU A 693 36.82 8.16 3.18
C GLU A 693 37.05 6.71 2.73
N GLU A 694 36.16 5.80 3.10
CA GLU A 694 36.18 4.41 2.64
C GLU A 694 35.99 4.33 1.12
N VAL A 695 35.07 5.11 0.54
CA VAL A 695 34.89 5.21 -0.92
C VAL A 695 36.17 5.67 -1.62
N ILE A 696 36.80 6.73 -1.13
CA ILE A 696 38.06 7.24 -1.69
C ILE A 696 39.17 6.18 -1.57
N GLY A 697 39.28 5.53 -0.41
CA GLY A 697 40.25 4.45 -0.17
C GLY A 697 40.07 3.27 -1.11
N SER A 698 38.82 2.86 -1.36
CA SER A 698 38.51 1.79 -2.32
C SER A 698 38.87 2.17 -3.75
N ILE A 699 38.59 3.41 -4.19
CA ILE A 699 38.92 3.86 -5.54
C ILE A 699 40.44 3.92 -5.75
N LYS A 700 41.21 4.38 -4.76
CA LYS A 700 42.68 4.41 -4.84
C LYS A 700 43.29 3.00 -4.91
N ASN A 701 42.62 1.99 -4.36
CA ASN A 701 43.06 0.59 -4.33
C ASN A 701 42.26 -0.32 -5.29
N ILE A 702 41.69 0.25 -6.37
CA ILE A 702 40.69 -0.43 -7.19
C ILE A 702 41.19 -1.73 -7.84
N GLU A 703 42.46 -1.80 -8.23
CA GLU A 703 43.02 -3.01 -8.86
C GLU A 703 43.14 -4.17 -7.85
N SER A 704 43.53 -3.89 -6.61
CA SER A 704 43.54 -4.90 -5.55
C SER A 704 42.13 -5.39 -5.22
N LEU A 705 41.13 -4.49 -5.24
CA LEU A 705 39.73 -4.86 -5.01
C LEU A 705 39.17 -5.74 -6.13
N LYS A 706 39.58 -5.52 -7.38
CA LYS A 706 39.17 -6.40 -8.49
C LYS A 706 39.64 -7.83 -8.25
N GLU A 707 40.87 -8.01 -7.78
CA GLU A 707 41.42 -9.33 -7.47
C GLU A 707 40.70 -9.96 -6.26
N GLU A 708 40.50 -9.18 -5.18
CA GLU A 708 39.82 -9.64 -3.97
C GLU A 708 38.38 -10.10 -4.24
N TYR A 709 37.64 -9.37 -5.09
CA TYR A 709 36.24 -9.65 -5.39
C TYR A 709 36.03 -10.48 -6.67
N ALA A 710 37.09 -10.92 -7.36
CA ALA A 710 36.97 -11.60 -8.66
C ALA A 710 36.06 -12.84 -8.61
N GLU A 711 36.22 -13.70 -7.60
CA GLU A 711 35.41 -14.90 -7.44
C GLU A 711 33.93 -14.57 -7.18
N LYS A 712 33.67 -13.62 -6.26
CA LYS A 712 32.30 -13.15 -5.98
C LYS A 712 31.66 -12.53 -7.21
N TYR A 713 32.44 -11.79 -7.99
CA TYR A 713 31.98 -11.16 -9.22
C TYR A 713 31.60 -12.21 -10.27
N GLU A 714 32.40 -13.25 -10.48
CA GLU A 714 32.06 -14.34 -11.41
C GLU A 714 30.82 -15.13 -10.96
N ILE A 715 30.66 -15.40 -9.66
CA ILE A 715 29.43 -16.01 -9.13
C ILE A 715 28.22 -15.12 -9.41
N PHE A 716 28.33 -13.83 -9.14
CA PHE A 716 27.27 -12.86 -9.39
C PHE A 716 26.93 -12.77 -10.89
N TYR A 717 27.93 -12.65 -11.75
CA TYR A 717 27.79 -12.59 -13.20
C TYR A 717 27.07 -13.84 -13.74
N ASN A 718 27.52 -15.04 -13.34
CA ASN A 718 26.92 -16.28 -13.80
C ASN A 718 25.45 -16.41 -13.37
N LYS A 719 25.10 -15.89 -12.20
CA LYS A 719 23.75 -15.94 -11.65
C LYS A 719 22.80 -14.92 -12.29
N PHE A 720 23.27 -13.69 -12.58
CA PHE A 720 22.39 -12.58 -12.94
C PHE A 720 22.56 -12.05 -14.37
N CYS A 721 23.72 -12.29 -15.00
CA CYS A 721 24.11 -11.66 -16.28
C CYS A 721 24.29 -12.68 -17.42
N SER A 722 24.28 -13.98 -17.13
CA SER A 722 24.70 -15.03 -18.08
C SER A 722 23.87 -15.16 -19.36
N LEU A 723 22.68 -14.56 -19.43
CA LEU A 723 21.82 -14.54 -20.62
C LEU A 723 22.02 -13.31 -21.51
N ASP A 724 22.68 -12.27 -21.02
CA ASP A 724 22.97 -11.07 -21.80
C ASP A 724 24.22 -11.31 -22.67
N ASP A 725 24.08 -11.14 -23.99
CA ASP A 725 25.10 -11.46 -25.00
C ASP A 725 25.02 -10.53 -26.24
N GLY A 726 24.35 -9.38 -26.10
CA GLY A 726 24.11 -8.47 -27.21
C GLY A 726 22.96 -8.86 -28.14
N ASN A 727 22.22 -9.94 -27.87
CA ASN A 727 21.19 -10.45 -28.80
C ASN A 727 19.80 -10.63 -28.16
N ALA A 728 19.53 -10.01 -27.01
CA ALA A 728 18.23 -10.12 -26.33
C ALA A 728 17.10 -9.55 -27.18
N SER A 729 17.28 -8.36 -27.78
CA SER A 729 16.30 -7.73 -28.67
C SER A 729 15.93 -8.64 -29.84
N LYS A 730 16.94 -9.25 -30.47
CA LYS A 730 16.77 -10.21 -31.57
C LYS A 730 15.99 -11.45 -31.15
N ARG A 731 16.34 -12.08 -30.03
CA ARG A 731 15.65 -13.27 -29.50
C ARG A 731 14.18 -12.98 -29.23
N ILE A 732 13.90 -11.87 -28.57
CA ILE A 732 12.55 -11.44 -28.19
C ILE A 732 11.73 -11.12 -29.45
N VAL A 733 12.30 -10.39 -30.41
CA VAL A 733 11.62 -10.05 -31.66
C VAL A 733 11.25 -11.30 -32.45
N LYS A 734 12.19 -12.24 -32.58
CA LYS A 734 11.94 -13.53 -33.23
C LYS A 734 10.84 -14.33 -32.53
N ARG A 735 10.82 -14.34 -31.19
CA ARG A 735 9.83 -15.10 -30.41
C ARG A 735 8.42 -14.55 -30.50
N ILE A 736 8.27 -13.23 -30.47
CA ILE A 736 6.94 -12.57 -30.42
C ILE A 736 6.35 -12.37 -31.82
N TRP A 737 7.18 -11.95 -32.79
CA TRP A 737 6.72 -11.60 -34.14
C TRP A 737 7.00 -12.68 -35.19
N ASN A 738 7.68 -13.79 -34.86
CA ASN A 738 8.05 -14.88 -35.78
C ASN A 738 8.84 -14.40 -37.01
N LYS A 739 9.73 -13.43 -36.80
CA LYS A 739 10.49 -12.73 -37.85
C LYS A 739 12.00 -12.96 -37.75
#